data_AF-A0A1S1MXU6-F1
#
_entry.id   AF-A0A1S1MXU6-F1
#
_cell.length_a   1.000
_cell.length_b   1.000
_cell.length_c   1.000
_cell.angle_alpha   90.00
_cell.angle_beta   90.00
_cell.angle_gamma   90.00
#
_symmetry.space_group_name_H-M   'P 1'
#
loop_
_entity.id
_entity.type
_entity.pdbx_description
1 polymer ?
#
loop_
_entity_poly.entity_id
_entity_poly.type
_entity_poly.pdbx_seq_one_letter_code
_entity_poly.pdbx_strand_id
1 'polypeptide(L)'
;MSEELTNAVTALQNVSNKHEQLNAQYQGTHDALTSNTQAMTDWQTQSGTVELTDQNGNKHATPTLKTLVAQAQSVNPHPDVMSKAQFEALCQMRKQQYAGSGFVEWGKHNSGHPKINEGLWQYVAAGAENSLTLGDIEQNTYTGISRSFNPIVVIDGVQHVVAYVGRPNTQNRPTFPKAPDGTKTYDSATGTVTQHSNAEVAFASETDTNKVITSRKDLVFLESWHEKIADKDVVYPLGNVQYGASSYEGITLLNNLVAQGYSAFGEWDQNTKGYGVKWSTLTDEQKAIFLGEPEHNIYFDPKAKAYIQVRYRVRVVEGTCNSWSELRPSVSERTTEWALVDRRRIAYVQGSSEDISPRIFLMKGHSQTTLTKEDKGVAEGEGSTTGLFSYGQTKPLGIPIALVQRLNQGAYHPSYNPMGVCGLATVSNPDSQAHCTKWYQDVVTQPTSAADCFDVNVSRIPSGGYNWGSIELGWSGRSDQYQYYDAIYAGQVEDLRLNANKLDVNQLREETMRKAVAGTLRGQGSQLFTRFKSLNEFFFSNYNVNSNVYFRTGPDHGDELIDFQQMGFDVNESIMVWQPSTGYVGYGALTQHTGHLSLHQSQEGLGKLSGDYKSSLSRHERCYIASVQEVGCFDNLPWVDIVGTPENIAATFPDGVVGQWLPKQPDSSSGYPLNKKMSGASLNATYTADQGQTWNNQNVSFDETTNTNTSSWGSDDVVLLSYQTQACFTHAGSSAPILGSVGDVYATQSKLEMYGNRLQPSLICKIGTRANGAFIHEQVKVSRFSKHAPTGKLYWTSLSGDEPRHDGLSLDSQSEPSSAIKTLYTLIEKDGLLYLQFNGTELKHNGTDWGDDQTIPIINGENVKTDMNGNTVKVFCHHTQIPIGIAYNN
;
A
#
# COMPACT_ATOMS: atom_id res chain seq x y z
N MET A 1 99.56 57.19 9.52
CA MET A 1 98.46 56.22 9.76
C MET A 1 97.60 56.84 10.84
N SER A 2 96.36 57.22 10.54
CA SER A 2 95.54 58.06 11.42
C SER A 2 94.87 57.27 12.54
N GLU A 3 94.48 57.98 13.60
CA GLU A 3 93.74 57.51 14.77
C GLU A 3 92.42 56.80 14.39
N GLU A 4 91.80 57.22 13.28
CA GLU A 4 90.63 56.60 12.66
C GLU A 4 90.85 55.11 12.34
N LEU A 5 92.05 54.72 11.89
CA LEU A 5 92.34 53.32 11.56
C LEU A 5 92.41 52.46 12.82
N THR A 6 92.97 52.97 13.91
CA THR A 6 93.00 52.30 15.22
C THR A 6 91.58 52.11 15.76
N ASN A 7 90.75 53.15 15.65
CA ASN A 7 89.34 53.10 16.06
C ASN A 7 88.53 52.11 15.19
N ALA A 8 88.78 52.05 13.87
CA ALA A 8 88.15 51.08 12.97
C ALA A 8 88.56 49.62 13.30
N VAL A 9 89.83 49.36 13.59
CA VAL A 9 90.31 48.03 14.01
C VAL A 9 89.69 47.62 15.35
N THR A 10 89.63 48.55 16.32
CA THR A 10 89.01 48.29 17.63
C THR A 10 87.51 48.04 17.51
N ALA A 11 86.81 48.74 16.61
CA ALA A 11 85.41 48.49 16.30
C ALA A 11 85.20 47.10 15.66
N LEU A 12 86.03 46.72 14.68
CA LEU A 12 86.02 45.40 14.05
C LEU A 12 86.25 44.26 15.06
N GLN A 13 87.20 44.41 15.98
CA GLN A 13 87.44 43.43 17.04
C GLN A 13 86.25 43.31 18.01
N ASN A 14 85.63 44.43 18.38
CA ASN A 14 84.40 44.40 19.18
C ASN A 14 83.21 43.76 18.45
N VAL A 15 83.13 43.88 17.11
CA VAL A 15 82.14 43.17 16.29
C VAL A 15 82.46 41.67 16.22
N SER A 16 83.72 41.27 16.04
CA SER A 16 84.14 39.85 16.04
C SER A 16 83.80 39.18 17.37
N ASN A 17 84.21 39.78 18.50
CA ASN A 17 83.95 39.23 19.83
C ASN A 17 82.44 39.11 20.12
N LYS A 18 81.62 40.07 19.67
CA LYS A 18 80.16 39.97 19.76
C LYS A 18 79.57 38.91 18.84
N HIS A 19 80.11 38.72 17.64
CA HIS A 19 79.69 37.66 16.73
C HIS A 19 80.00 36.28 17.30
N GLU A 20 81.19 36.08 17.88
CA GLU A 20 81.57 34.85 18.57
C GLU A 20 80.67 34.56 19.79
N GLN A 21 80.37 35.58 20.62
CA GLN A 21 79.42 35.45 21.73
C GLN A 21 78.00 35.10 21.24
N LEU A 22 77.55 35.72 20.14
CA LEU A 22 76.24 35.46 19.55
C LEU A 22 76.14 34.03 18.98
N ASN A 23 77.19 33.56 18.30
CA ASN A 23 77.28 32.20 17.79
C ASN A 23 77.28 31.18 18.94
N ALA A 24 78.06 31.43 20.00
CA ALA A 24 78.06 30.59 21.20
C ALA A 24 76.70 30.57 21.91
N GLN A 25 75.97 31.69 21.93
CA GLN A 25 74.63 31.78 22.50
C GLN A 25 73.59 30.98 21.67
N TYR A 26 73.71 30.94 20.35
CA TYR A 26 72.78 30.22 19.48
C TYR A 26 73.19 28.78 19.14
N GLN A 27 74.42 28.35 19.46
CA GLN A 27 74.90 26.99 19.15
C GLN A 27 73.98 25.92 19.74
N GLY A 28 73.61 26.02 21.02
CA GLY A 28 72.69 25.06 21.64
C GLY A 28 71.29 25.03 20.99
N THR A 29 70.82 26.17 20.49
CA THR A 29 69.57 26.26 19.71
C THR A 29 69.70 25.62 18.32
N HIS A 30 70.87 25.75 17.69
CA HIS A 30 71.17 25.14 16.40
C HIS A 30 71.33 23.61 16.51
N ASP A 31 71.99 23.14 17.57
CA ASP A 31 72.13 21.72 17.89
C ASP A 31 70.76 21.09 18.22
N ALA A 32 69.93 21.77 19.02
CA ALA A 32 68.56 21.35 19.31
C ALA A 32 67.67 21.35 18.05
N LEU A 33 67.78 22.35 17.17
CA LEU A 33 67.07 22.39 15.88
C LEU A 33 67.49 21.25 14.96
N THR A 34 68.79 20.95 14.90
CA THR A 34 69.33 19.83 14.11
C THR A 34 68.86 18.49 14.66
N SER A 35 68.95 18.30 15.98
CA SER A 35 68.44 17.10 16.66
C SER A 35 66.93 16.92 16.47
N ASN A 36 66.14 18.00 16.54
CA ASN A 36 64.70 17.94 16.31
C ASN A 36 64.36 17.69 14.83
N THR A 37 65.17 18.18 13.89
CA THR A 37 64.99 17.89 12.45
C THR A 37 65.20 16.41 12.16
N GLN A 38 66.24 15.80 12.74
CA GLN A 38 66.47 14.37 12.67
C GLN A 38 65.35 13.59 13.38
N ALA A 39 64.99 13.97 14.61
CA ALA A 39 63.90 13.33 15.36
C ALA A 39 62.53 13.43 14.66
N MET A 40 62.25 14.50 13.91
CA MET A 40 61.05 14.61 13.06
C MET A 40 61.11 13.69 11.83
N THR A 41 62.29 13.52 11.23
CA THR A 41 62.50 12.54 10.14
C THR A 41 62.31 11.11 10.66
N ASP A 42 62.83 10.81 11.84
CA ASP A 42 62.69 9.50 12.49
C ASP A 42 61.26 9.28 13.02
N TRP A 43 60.56 10.33 13.44
CA TRP A 43 59.14 10.27 13.80
C TRP A 43 58.27 9.80 12.62
N GLN A 44 58.58 10.23 11.40
CA GLN A 44 57.88 9.80 10.19
C GLN A 44 58.32 8.40 9.72
N THR A 45 59.61 8.07 9.84
CA THR A 45 60.21 6.91 9.15
C THR A 45 60.47 5.68 10.02
N GLN A 46 60.64 5.82 11.34
CA GLN A 46 61.01 4.73 12.26
C GLN A 46 59.85 4.25 13.15
N SER A 47 60.02 3.11 13.80
CA SER A 47 59.12 2.58 14.85
C SER A 47 59.72 2.78 16.24
N GLY A 48 58.87 2.88 17.25
CA GLY A 48 59.24 3.13 18.65
C GLY A 48 58.87 4.53 19.12
N THR A 49 59.83 5.22 19.73
CA THR A 49 59.65 6.53 20.38
C THR A 49 60.86 7.41 20.02
N VAL A 50 60.63 8.69 19.73
CA VAL A 50 61.69 9.70 19.52
C VAL A 50 61.69 10.72 20.66
N GLU A 51 62.82 11.40 20.86
CA GLU A 51 62.92 12.49 21.83
C GLU A 51 62.94 13.84 21.10
N LEU A 52 61.95 14.69 21.38
CA LEU A 52 61.95 16.10 20.95
C LEU A 52 62.50 16.98 22.08
N THR A 53 63.42 17.88 21.74
CA THR A 53 64.08 18.79 22.70
C THR A 53 63.37 20.14 22.70
N ASP A 54 62.96 20.62 23.88
CA ASP A 54 62.30 21.93 24.03
C ASP A 54 63.28 23.10 24.07
N GLN A 55 62.74 24.33 24.07
CA GLN A 55 63.51 25.58 24.09
C GLN A 55 64.40 25.78 25.34
N ASN A 56 64.22 24.97 26.38
CA ASN A 56 65.02 24.98 27.61
C ASN A 56 66.01 23.79 27.66
N GLY A 57 66.04 22.94 26.63
CA GLY A 57 66.91 21.75 26.54
C GLY A 57 66.32 20.48 27.16
N ASN A 58 65.07 20.46 27.62
CA ASN A 58 64.47 19.22 28.14
C ASN A 58 64.01 18.31 27.00
N LYS A 59 64.12 17.00 27.19
CA LYS A 59 63.68 16.01 26.21
C LYS A 59 62.28 15.45 26.52
N HIS A 60 61.47 15.31 25.48
CA HIS A 60 60.09 14.84 25.55
C HIS A 60 59.90 13.62 24.65
N ALA A 61 59.65 12.45 25.25
CA ALA A 61 59.50 11.19 24.54
C ALA A 61 58.13 11.12 23.83
N THR A 62 58.14 11.03 22.51
CA THR A 62 56.95 11.06 21.64
C THR A 62 56.88 9.79 20.78
N PRO A 63 55.77 9.02 20.80
CA PRO A 63 55.60 7.85 19.93
C PRO A 63 55.70 8.22 18.45
N THR A 64 56.42 7.43 17.65
CA THR A 64 56.55 7.68 16.21
C THR A 64 55.26 7.43 15.45
N LEU A 65 55.12 8.01 14.25
CA LEU A 65 53.96 7.84 13.39
C LEU A 65 53.67 6.36 13.11
N LYS A 66 54.70 5.54 12.84
CA LYS A 66 54.54 4.09 12.64
C LYS A 66 54.06 3.37 13.90
N THR A 67 54.47 3.80 15.09
CA THR A 67 53.98 3.25 16.36
C THR A 67 52.51 3.59 16.59
N LEU A 68 52.12 4.83 16.32
CA LEU A 68 50.73 5.30 16.45
C LEU A 68 49.81 4.58 15.44
N VAL A 69 50.26 4.41 14.19
CA VAL A 69 49.56 3.64 13.15
C VAL A 69 49.45 2.16 13.54
N ALA A 70 50.53 1.53 14.00
CA ALA A 70 50.49 0.13 14.44
C ALA A 70 49.61 -0.09 15.68
N GLN A 71 49.59 0.87 16.63
CA GLN A 71 48.67 0.86 17.77
C GLN A 71 47.22 1.00 17.32
N ALA A 72 46.91 1.94 16.42
CA ALA A 72 45.58 2.07 15.82
C ALA A 72 45.15 0.78 15.10
N GLN A 73 46.01 0.22 14.25
CA GLN A 73 45.77 -1.03 13.52
C GLN A 73 45.59 -2.25 14.44
N SER A 74 46.24 -2.28 15.61
CA SER A 74 46.04 -3.33 16.61
C SER A 74 44.67 -3.27 17.32
N VAL A 75 43.98 -2.13 17.21
CA VAL A 75 42.61 -1.92 17.73
C VAL A 75 41.58 -2.08 16.60
N ASN A 76 41.79 -1.43 15.45
CA ASN A 76 41.02 -1.58 14.22
C ASN A 76 41.99 -1.64 13.01
N PRO A 77 42.16 -2.81 12.34
CA PRO A 77 43.10 -2.97 11.23
C PRO A 77 42.90 -2.00 10.05
N HIS A 78 41.67 -1.53 9.83
CA HIS A 78 41.33 -0.54 8.80
C HIS A 78 40.75 0.70 9.49
N PRO A 79 41.58 1.65 9.98
CA PRO A 79 41.13 2.78 10.82
C PRO A 79 40.16 3.73 10.10
N ASP A 80 40.15 3.73 8.77
CA ASP A 80 39.24 4.50 7.91
C ASP A 80 37.80 3.95 7.93
N VAL A 81 37.60 2.73 8.43
CA VAL A 81 36.27 2.12 8.63
C VAL A 81 35.49 2.89 9.68
N MET A 82 34.21 3.13 9.38
CA MET A 82 33.24 3.66 10.33
C MET A 82 33.24 2.83 11.63
N SER A 83 33.65 3.43 12.74
CA SER A 83 33.50 2.79 14.05
C SER A 83 32.02 2.69 14.42
N LYS A 84 31.68 1.71 15.27
CA LYS A 84 30.33 1.57 15.83
C LYS A 84 29.75 2.87 16.40
N ALA A 85 30.57 3.69 17.06
CA ALA A 85 30.13 4.97 17.61
C ALA A 85 29.79 6.02 16.52
N GLN A 86 30.52 6.03 15.39
CA GLN A 86 30.18 6.86 14.23
C GLN A 86 28.91 6.35 13.53
N PHE A 87 28.73 5.02 13.43
CA PHE A 87 27.52 4.41 12.88
C PHE A 87 26.29 4.75 13.72
N GLU A 88 26.37 4.57 15.05
CA GLU A 88 25.32 4.93 16.01
C GLU A 88 25.00 6.43 15.94
N ALA A 89 26.01 7.30 15.83
CA ALA A 89 25.80 8.74 15.66
C ALA A 89 25.08 9.11 14.35
N LEU A 90 25.45 8.49 13.21
CA LEU A 90 24.76 8.70 11.93
C LEU A 90 23.30 8.21 11.99
N CYS A 91 23.03 7.10 12.68
CA CYS A 91 21.66 6.64 12.88
C CYS A 91 20.85 7.64 13.72
N GLN A 92 21.41 8.16 14.82
CA GLN A 92 20.76 9.19 15.65
C GLN A 92 20.52 10.50 14.89
N MET A 93 21.48 10.96 14.07
CA MET A 93 21.29 12.11 13.18
C MET A 93 20.12 11.89 12.21
N ARG A 94 20.00 10.69 11.63
CA ARG A 94 18.88 10.35 10.73
C ARG A 94 17.54 10.23 11.47
N LYS A 95 17.50 9.68 12.69
CA LYS A 95 16.30 9.69 13.55
C LYS A 95 15.83 11.12 13.85
N GLN A 96 16.75 12.09 13.98
CA GLN A 96 16.42 13.50 14.14
C GLN A 96 16.04 14.20 12.81
N GLN A 97 16.60 13.77 11.68
CA GLN A 97 16.33 14.33 10.35
C GLN A 97 14.94 13.96 9.82
N TYR A 98 14.53 12.70 9.99
CA TYR A 98 13.32 12.13 9.40
C TYR A 98 12.13 12.15 10.38
N ALA A 99 10.93 11.86 9.89
CA ALA A 99 9.68 11.77 10.66
C ALA A 99 9.47 10.39 11.32
N GLY A 100 10.19 9.38 10.85
CA GLY A 100 10.14 7.99 11.28
C GLY A 100 10.91 7.11 10.28
N SER A 101 10.81 5.79 10.43
CA SER A 101 11.30 4.83 9.45
C SER A 101 10.36 4.81 8.22
N GLY A 102 10.93 4.78 7.01
CA GLY A 102 10.18 5.05 5.78
C GLY A 102 11.09 5.19 4.55
N PHE A 103 10.48 5.44 3.41
CA PHE A 103 11.18 5.74 2.17
C PHE A 103 11.51 7.23 2.11
N VAL A 104 12.81 7.54 1.97
CA VAL A 104 13.34 8.89 1.76
C VAL A 104 13.28 9.25 0.28
N GLU A 105 13.63 8.27 -0.57
CA GLU A 105 13.47 8.32 -2.03
C GLU A 105 12.65 7.10 -2.47
N TRP A 106 11.72 7.30 -3.40
CA TRP A 106 10.84 6.22 -3.86
C TRP A 106 11.47 5.33 -4.94
N GLY A 107 12.52 5.82 -5.61
CA GLY A 107 13.01 5.33 -6.90
C GLY A 107 12.35 6.05 -8.08
N LYS A 108 12.99 6.00 -9.25
CA LYS A 108 12.36 6.36 -10.53
C LYS A 108 11.45 5.21 -10.99
N HIS A 109 10.59 5.49 -11.98
CA HIS A 109 9.78 4.46 -12.63
C HIS A 109 9.74 4.69 -14.14
N ASN A 110 9.52 3.63 -14.91
CA ASN A 110 9.51 3.70 -16.37
C ASN A 110 8.35 4.57 -16.89
N SER A 111 8.59 5.32 -17.97
CA SER A 111 7.59 6.22 -18.55
C SER A 111 6.53 5.50 -19.40
N GLY A 112 6.83 4.31 -19.90
CA GLY A 112 5.98 3.56 -20.84
C GLY A 112 4.98 2.60 -20.19
N HIS A 113 4.93 2.55 -18.85
CA HIS A 113 4.17 1.55 -18.11
C HIS A 113 3.27 2.17 -17.03
N PRO A 114 2.14 1.54 -16.66
CA PRO A 114 1.28 2.02 -15.59
C PRO A 114 2.02 2.07 -14.24
N LYS A 115 2.07 3.26 -13.63
CA LYS A 115 2.58 3.42 -12.27
C LYS A 115 1.50 3.09 -11.24
N ILE A 116 1.90 2.42 -10.16
CA ILE A 116 1.09 2.22 -8.94
C ILE A 116 1.24 3.44 -8.04
N ASN A 117 2.48 3.94 -7.95
CA ASN A 117 2.86 5.16 -7.25
C ASN A 117 4.23 5.62 -7.77
N GLU A 118 4.77 6.70 -7.21
CA GLU A 118 6.18 7.06 -7.42
C GLU A 118 7.10 5.88 -7.12
N GLY A 119 7.94 5.53 -8.11
CA GLY A 119 8.96 4.48 -8.03
C GLY A 119 8.45 3.04 -8.06
N LEU A 120 7.14 2.79 -8.08
CA LEU A 120 6.55 1.44 -8.08
C LEU A 120 5.58 1.29 -9.25
N TRP A 121 5.79 0.28 -10.10
CA TRP A 121 5.12 0.21 -11.40
C TRP A 121 4.89 -1.22 -11.91
N GLN A 122 3.87 -1.35 -12.76
CA GLN A 122 3.46 -2.59 -13.41
C GLN A 122 4.39 -2.93 -14.58
N TYR A 123 4.92 -4.16 -14.62
CA TYR A 123 5.59 -4.68 -15.80
C TYR A 123 4.99 -6.04 -16.19
N VAL A 124 4.26 -6.07 -17.30
CA VAL A 124 3.56 -7.26 -17.81
C VAL A 124 4.13 -7.61 -19.18
N ALA A 125 4.99 -8.62 -19.20
CA ALA A 125 5.66 -9.19 -20.36
C ALA A 125 6.12 -10.62 -20.03
N ALA A 126 6.41 -11.44 -21.03
CA ALA A 126 7.03 -12.75 -20.78
C ALA A 126 8.41 -12.56 -20.11
N GLY A 127 8.74 -13.43 -19.14
CA GLY A 127 9.85 -13.21 -18.21
C GLY A 127 9.53 -12.16 -17.14
N ALA A 128 8.25 -11.98 -16.75
CA ALA A 128 7.81 -11.10 -15.65
C ALA A 128 6.82 -11.76 -14.67
N GLU A 129 6.72 -13.08 -14.73
CA GLU A 129 5.76 -13.91 -14.02
C GLU A 129 5.88 -13.71 -12.50
N ASN A 130 4.75 -13.42 -11.86
CA ASN A 130 4.60 -13.20 -10.43
C ASN A 130 5.54 -12.11 -9.89
N SER A 131 5.83 -11.04 -10.64
CA SER A 131 6.82 -10.03 -10.23
C SER A 131 6.30 -8.60 -10.14
N LEU A 132 6.77 -7.86 -9.13
CA LEU A 132 6.48 -6.42 -8.93
C LEU A 132 7.78 -5.63 -9.14
N THR A 133 7.71 -4.44 -9.76
CA THR A 133 8.90 -3.66 -10.13
C THR A 133 9.04 -2.38 -9.30
N LEU A 134 10.22 -2.19 -8.71
CA LEU A 134 10.53 -1.11 -7.77
C LEU A 134 11.86 -0.42 -8.12
N GLY A 135 11.84 0.89 -8.32
CA GLY A 135 12.93 1.63 -8.97
C GLY A 135 13.00 1.36 -10.48
N ASP A 136 14.03 1.89 -11.14
CA ASP A 136 14.33 1.54 -12.54
C ASP A 136 15.84 1.64 -12.85
N ILE A 137 16.24 1.31 -14.08
CA ILE A 137 17.60 1.51 -14.60
C ILE A 137 17.77 2.87 -15.27
N GLU A 138 18.98 3.43 -15.23
CA GLU A 138 19.29 4.75 -15.82
C GLU A 138 19.14 4.79 -17.36
N GLN A 139 19.28 3.64 -18.03
CA GLN A 139 19.21 3.53 -19.49
C GLN A 139 17.76 3.54 -20.03
N ASN A 140 16.75 3.46 -19.16
CA ASN A 140 15.34 3.50 -19.55
C ASN A 140 14.84 4.94 -19.73
N THR A 141 13.73 5.12 -20.44
CA THR A 141 12.97 6.39 -20.36
C THR A 141 12.20 6.41 -19.04
N TYR A 142 12.57 7.30 -18.12
CA TYR A 142 12.07 7.32 -16.75
C TYR A 142 11.26 8.57 -16.41
N THR A 143 10.39 8.48 -15.40
CA THR A 143 9.71 9.61 -14.76
C THR A 143 9.67 9.47 -13.24
N GLY A 144 9.06 10.45 -12.57
CA GLY A 144 8.83 10.47 -11.13
C GLY A 144 9.69 11.47 -10.36
N ILE A 145 9.21 11.84 -9.18
CA ILE A 145 9.74 12.94 -8.35
C ILE A 145 10.99 12.57 -7.54
N SER A 146 11.27 11.27 -7.38
CA SER A 146 12.46 10.74 -6.71
C SER A 146 13.74 11.33 -7.31
N ARG A 147 14.70 11.73 -6.46
CA ARG A 147 16.03 12.18 -6.91
C ARG A 147 16.92 11.01 -7.33
N SER A 148 16.67 9.83 -6.79
CA SER A 148 17.39 8.58 -7.10
C SER A 148 16.57 7.66 -8.01
N PHE A 149 17.26 6.90 -8.87
CA PHE A 149 16.70 5.75 -9.61
C PHE A 149 16.24 4.63 -8.66
N ASN A 150 17.02 4.42 -7.62
CA ASN A 150 16.82 3.38 -6.60
C ASN A 150 16.03 3.96 -5.42
N PRO A 151 15.09 3.22 -4.82
CA PRO A 151 14.53 3.59 -3.53
C PRO A 151 15.64 3.70 -2.47
N ILE A 152 15.50 4.68 -1.59
CA ILE A 152 16.34 4.84 -0.40
C ILE A 152 15.41 4.76 0.80
N VAL A 153 15.61 3.74 1.64
CA VAL A 153 14.78 3.46 2.82
C VAL A 153 15.60 3.68 4.08
N VAL A 154 14.95 4.24 5.12
CA VAL A 154 15.53 4.38 6.46
C VAL A 154 14.76 3.51 7.43
N ILE A 155 15.48 2.66 8.16
CA ILE A 155 14.98 1.73 9.17
C ILE A 155 15.81 1.95 10.43
N ASP A 156 15.18 2.46 11.49
CA ASP A 156 15.83 2.85 12.75
C ASP A 156 17.06 3.78 12.60
N GLY A 157 17.07 4.62 11.56
CA GLY A 157 18.22 5.48 11.23
C GLY A 157 19.32 4.80 10.40
N VAL A 158 19.27 3.48 10.18
CA VAL A 158 20.08 2.83 9.14
C VAL A 158 19.48 3.18 7.78
N GLN A 159 20.32 3.58 6.82
CA GLN A 159 19.89 3.96 5.47
C GLN A 159 20.35 2.89 4.47
N HIS A 160 19.41 2.27 3.77
CA HIS A 160 19.68 1.28 2.73
C HIS A 160 19.35 1.84 1.35
N VAL A 161 20.26 1.65 0.39
CA VAL A 161 19.99 1.83 -1.03
C VAL A 161 19.44 0.52 -1.57
N VAL A 162 18.17 0.52 -2.00
CA VAL A 162 17.48 -0.68 -2.48
C VAL A 162 17.77 -0.84 -3.98
N ALA A 163 18.71 -1.70 -4.34
CA ALA A 163 19.12 -1.92 -5.72
C ALA A 163 19.57 -3.36 -5.95
N TYR A 164 19.44 -3.87 -7.18
CA TYR A 164 19.85 -5.22 -7.58
C TYR A 164 19.12 -6.38 -6.88
N VAL A 165 18.00 -6.13 -6.17
CA VAL A 165 17.20 -7.19 -5.54
C VAL A 165 16.62 -8.12 -6.62
N GLY A 166 17.15 -9.35 -6.69
CA GLY A 166 16.75 -10.37 -7.67
C GLY A 166 17.17 -10.07 -9.11
N ARG A 167 18.04 -9.08 -9.35
CA ARG A 167 18.37 -8.57 -10.70
C ARG A 167 19.86 -8.24 -10.88
N PRO A 168 20.46 -8.46 -12.06
CA PRO A 168 21.83 -8.06 -12.37
C PRO A 168 21.96 -6.57 -12.74
N ASN A 169 20.94 -5.76 -12.50
CA ASN A 169 20.89 -4.32 -12.75
C ASN A 169 20.16 -3.60 -11.60
N THR A 170 20.20 -2.27 -11.57
CA THR A 170 19.77 -1.47 -10.41
C THR A 170 18.28 -1.63 -10.05
N GLN A 171 17.43 -1.88 -11.04
CA GLN A 171 15.99 -2.12 -10.88
C GLN A 171 15.72 -3.33 -9.98
N ASN A 172 14.80 -3.19 -9.02
CA ASN A 172 14.46 -4.25 -8.08
C ASN A 172 13.24 -5.04 -8.55
N ARG A 173 13.30 -6.36 -8.38
CA ARG A 173 12.21 -7.28 -8.74
C ARG A 173 11.97 -8.33 -7.64
N PRO A 174 11.21 -8.00 -6.58
CA PRO A 174 10.56 -9.02 -5.76
C PRO A 174 9.64 -9.92 -6.60
N THR A 175 9.89 -11.22 -6.52
CA THR A 175 9.03 -12.28 -7.07
C THR A 175 8.09 -12.80 -5.97
N PHE A 176 6.90 -13.22 -6.38
CA PHE A 176 5.81 -13.69 -5.53
C PHE A 176 5.56 -15.19 -5.75
N PRO A 177 4.88 -15.88 -4.81
CA PRO A 177 4.41 -17.24 -5.04
C PRO A 177 3.52 -17.32 -6.28
N LYS A 178 3.40 -18.51 -6.88
CA LYS A 178 2.41 -18.73 -7.95
C LYS A 178 1.01 -18.32 -7.50
N ALA A 179 0.21 -17.79 -8.41
CA ALA A 179 -1.22 -17.59 -8.19
C ALA A 179 -1.89 -18.89 -7.71
N PRO A 180 -2.95 -18.84 -6.87
CA PRO A 180 -3.63 -20.05 -6.44
C PRO A 180 -4.12 -20.92 -7.60
N ASP A 181 -4.14 -22.23 -7.40
CA ASP A 181 -4.48 -23.28 -8.38
C ASP A 181 -5.60 -24.21 -7.89
N GLY A 182 -6.28 -23.83 -6.80
CA GLY A 182 -7.31 -24.65 -6.16
C GLY A 182 -6.77 -25.83 -5.34
N THR A 183 -5.46 -26.08 -5.30
CA THR A 183 -4.90 -27.27 -4.62
C THR A 183 -4.61 -27.08 -3.12
N LYS A 184 -4.79 -25.87 -2.59
CA LYS A 184 -4.59 -25.54 -1.16
C LYS A 184 -5.91 -25.19 -0.49
N THR A 185 -6.12 -25.69 0.73
CA THR A 185 -7.15 -25.17 1.64
C THR A 185 -6.53 -24.42 2.81
N TYR A 186 -7.28 -23.48 3.38
CA TYR A 186 -6.98 -22.83 4.65
C TYR A 186 -8.16 -23.02 5.61
N ASP A 187 -7.87 -23.46 6.83
CA ASP A 187 -8.84 -23.59 7.89
C ASP A 187 -8.85 -22.37 8.82
N SER A 188 -9.93 -21.59 8.76
CA SER A 188 -10.14 -20.41 9.60
C SER A 188 -10.39 -20.74 11.09
N ALA A 189 -10.56 -22.01 11.48
CA ALA A 189 -10.66 -22.44 12.88
C ALA A 189 -9.30 -22.80 13.53
N THR A 190 -8.40 -23.49 12.82
CA THR A 190 -7.05 -23.81 13.34
C THR A 190 -5.97 -22.83 12.88
N GLY A 191 -6.09 -22.27 11.68
CA GLY A 191 -5.05 -21.48 11.00
C GLY A 191 -4.15 -22.31 10.08
N THR A 192 -4.51 -23.56 9.81
CA THR A 192 -3.70 -24.50 9.03
C THR A 192 -3.90 -24.27 7.53
N VAL A 193 -2.82 -24.16 6.77
CA VAL A 193 -2.84 -24.31 5.30
C VAL A 193 -2.50 -25.77 4.97
N THR A 194 -3.34 -26.42 4.16
CA THR A 194 -3.14 -27.81 3.72
C THR A 194 -2.93 -27.85 2.21
N GLN A 195 -1.84 -28.46 1.77
CA GLN A 195 -1.57 -28.76 0.37
C GLN A 195 -2.15 -30.13 0.02
N HIS A 196 -3.03 -30.18 -0.97
CA HIS A 196 -3.65 -31.41 -1.48
C HIS A 196 -2.98 -31.87 -2.78
N SER A 197 -3.32 -33.07 -3.25
CA SER A 197 -2.76 -33.67 -4.47
C SER A 197 -3.28 -33.06 -5.78
N ASN A 198 -4.50 -32.54 -5.76
CA ASN A 198 -5.17 -31.87 -6.87
C ASN A 198 -6.29 -30.95 -6.30
N ALA A 199 -6.97 -30.20 -7.17
CA ALA A 199 -8.07 -29.33 -6.75
C ALA A 199 -9.31 -30.11 -6.29
N GLU A 200 -9.65 -31.22 -6.97
CA GLU A 200 -10.77 -32.12 -6.61
C GLU A 200 -10.73 -32.54 -5.13
N VAL A 201 -9.59 -33.05 -4.65
CA VAL A 201 -9.40 -33.45 -3.25
C VAL A 201 -9.45 -32.25 -2.30
N ALA A 202 -8.95 -31.08 -2.73
CA ALA A 202 -9.01 -29.85 -1.92
C ALA A 202 -10.47 -29.40 -1.71
N PHE A 203 -11.27 -29.30 -2.77
CA PHE A 203 -12.69 -28.96 -2.70
C PHE A 203 -13.51 -30.02 -1.94
N ALA A 204 -13.22 -31.30 -2.14
CA ALA A 204 -13.84 -32.40 -1.39
C ALA A 204 -13.47 -32.42 0.12
N SER A 205 -12.49 -31.62 0.54
CA SER A 205 -12.10 -31.45 1.95
C SER A 205 -12.71 -30.23 2.63
N GLU A 206 -13.54 -29.43 1.94
CA GLU A 206 -14.12 -28.23 2.53
C GLU A 206 -15.05 -28.50 3.73
N THR A 207 -15.06 -27.55 4.66
CA THR A 207 -16.00 -27.46 5.78
C THR A 207 -16.51 -26.01 5.88
N ASP A 208 -17.21 -25.66 6.96
CA ASP A 208 -17.58 -24.28 7.26
C ASP A 208 -16.36 -23.36 7.45
N THR A 209 -15.21 -23.93 7.85
CA THR A 209 -13.99 -23.18 8.20
C THR A 209 -12.78 -23.51 7.32
N ASN A 210 -12.66 -24.76 6.83
CA ASN A 210 -11.67 -25.15 5.84
C ASN A 210 -12.18 -24.85 4.43
N LYS A 211 -11.57 -23.87 3.75
CA LYS A 211 -11.96 -23.42 2.41
C LYS A 211 -10.78 -23.45 1.43
N VAL A 212 -11.07 -23.74 0.16
CA VAL A 212 -10.07 -23.69 -0.92
C VAL A 212 -9.63 -22.25 -1.14
N ILE A 213 -8.32 -22.03 -1.22
CA ILE A 213 -7.75 -20.71 -1.48
C ILE A 213 -7.92 -20.40 -2.97
N THR A 214 -9.08 -19.87 -3.35
CA THR A 214 -9.36 -19.39 -4.73
C THR A 214 -8.98 -17.91 -4.93
N SER A 215 -8.75 -17.16 -3.85
CA SER A 215 -8.40 -15.74 -3.89
C SER A 215 -7.66 -15.33 -2.62
N ARG A 216 -6.62 -14.51 -2.75
CA ARG A 216 -5.85 -13.98 -1.61
C ARG A 216 -5.12 -12.68 -1.93
N LYS A 217 -4.73 -11.90 -0.91
CA LYS A 217 -3.67 -10.89 -1.03
C LYS A 217 -2.34 -11.47 -0.53
N ASP A 218 -1.24 -11.27 -1.25
CA ASP A 218 0.13 -11.60 -0.81
C ASP A 218 0.83 -10.34 -0.25
N LEU A 219 1.63 -10.46 0.81
CA LEU A 219 2.34 -9.32 1.43
C LEU A 219 3.82 -9.30 1.03
N VAL A 220 4.29 -8.16 0.52
CA VAL A 220 5.72 -7.87 0.31
C VAL A 220 6.24 -6.81 1.29
N PHE A 221 7.39 -7.08 1.91
CA PHE A 221 8.06 -6.19 2.87
C PHE A 221 9.59 -6.26 2.72
N LEU A 222 10.30 -5.27 3.25
CA LEU A 222 11.76 -5.30 3.40
C LEU A 222 12.12 -5.46 4.88
N GLU A 223 13.09 -6.32 5.18
CA GLU A 223 13.63 -6.49 6.53
C GLU A 223 15.12 -6.17 6.60
N SER A 224 15.58 -5.73 7.77
CA SER A 224 16.98 -5.40 8.03
C SER A 224 17.43 -5.87 9.42
N TRP A 225 18.70 -6.27 9.53
CA TRP A 225 19.34 -6.76 10.76
C TRP A 225 20.86 -6.50 10.73
N HIS A 226 21.48 -6.48 11.90
CA HIS A 226 22.92 -6.41 12.06
C HIS A 226 23.52 -7.82 12.10
N GLU A 227 24.67 -8.05 11.46
CA GLU A 227 25.32 -9.36 11.50
C GLU A 227 26.85 -9.23 11.44
N LYS A 228 27.60 -10.07 12.17
CA LYS A 228 29.06 -10.09 12.01
C LYS A 228 29.39 -10.70 10.65
N ILE A 229 30.24 -10.05 9.88
CA ILE A 229 30.73 -10.58 8.58
C ILE A 229 31.39 -11.95 8.78
N ALA A 230 32.10 -12.14 9.90
CA ALA A 230 32.78 -13.37 10.25
C ALA A 230 31.86 -14.56 10.61
N ASP A 231 30.59 -14.34 10.96
CA ASP A 231 29.69 -15.44 11.37
C ASP A 231 29.24 -16.32 10.19
N LYS A 232 29.26 -15.77 8.96
CA LYS A 232 29.04 -16.49 7.69
C LYS A 232 30.20 -16.33 6.69
N ASP A 233 31.29 -15.66 7.09
CA ASP A 233 32.45 -15.34 6.26
C ASP A 233 32.12 -14.72 4.88
N VAL A 234 31.11 -13.83 4.83
CA VAL A 234 30.59 -13.23 3.58
C VAL A 234 30.25 -11.76 3.74
N VAL A 235 30.52 -10.96 2.70
CA VAL A 235 30.04 -9.58 2.58
C VAL A 235 29.24 -9.42 1.29
N TYR A 236 28.20 -8.59 1.33
CA TYR A 236 27.33 -8.27 0.18
C TYR A 236 27.43 -6.77 -0.16
N PRO A 237 27.47 -6.38 -1.45
CA PRO A 237 27.33 -4.97 -1.83
C PRO A 237 26.03 -4.38 -1.29
N LEU A 238 26.08 -3.12 -0.83
CA LEU A 238 24.94 -2.40 -0.22
C LEU A 238 24.28 -3.10 1.00
N GLY A 239 24.85 -4.20 1.51
CA GLY A 239 24.19 -5.07 2.50
C GLY A 239 23.05 -5.94 1.94
N ASN A 240 22.86 -5.97 0.62
CA ASN A 240 21.76 -6.68 -0.03
C ASN A 240 22.05 -8.19 -0.13
N VAL A 241 21.40 -9.04 0.67
CA VAL A 241 21.60 -10.50 0.61
C VAL A 241 20.88 -11.18 -0.56
N GLN A 242 20.30 -10.38 -1.46
CA GLN A 242 19.62 -10.77 -2.71
C GLN A 242 20.23 -10.04 -3.93
N TYR A 243 21.43 -9.46 -3.78
CA TYR A 243 22.15 -8.76 -4.84
C TYR A 243 22.36 -9.66 -6.06
N GLY A 244 21.82 -9.29 -7.22
CA GLY A 244 21.72 -10.18 -8.39
C GLY A 244 22.83 -10.03 -9.45
N ALA A 245 23.82 -9.15 -9.26
CA ALA A 245 24.94 -9.01 -10.19
C ALA A 245 26.16 -9.84 -9.76
N SER A 246 26.87 -10.44 -10.73
CA SER A 246 27.98 -11.36 -10.47
C SER A 246 29.34 -10.70 -10.20
N SER A 247 29.40 -9.38 -10.13
CA SER A 247 30.61 -8.61 -9.81
C SER A 247 30.28 -7.28 -9.12
N TYR A 248 31.27 -6.73 -8.42
CA TYR A 248 31.24 -5.39 -7.81
C TYR A 248 32.65 -4.78 -7.88
N GLU A 249 32.80 -3.59 -8.47
CA GLU A 249 34.11 -2.91 -8.66
C GLU A 249 35.27 -3.82 -9.12
N GLY A 250 34.99 -4.65 -10.12
CA GLY A 250 35.95 -5.61 -10.68
C GLY A 250 36.18 -6.89 -9.84
N ILE A 251 35.64 -6.97 -8.63
CA ILE A 251 35.67 -8.17 -7.78
C ILE A 251 34.55 -9.13 -8.22
N THR A 252 34.90 -10.38 -8.51
CA THR A 252 33.94 -11.45 -8.82
C THR A 252 33.17 -11.86 -7.56
N LEU A 253 31.84 -11.96 -7.66
CA LEU A 253 30.96 -12.41 -6.58
C LEU A 253 30.48 -13.85 -6.81
N LEU A 254 30.09 -14.52 -5.72
CA LEU A 254 29.67 -15.91 -5.63
C LEU A 254 28.27 -16.01 -5.00
N ASN A 255 27.43 -16.90 -5.52
CA ASN A 255 26.03 -17.06 -5.11
C ASN A 255 25.75 -18.37 -4.35
N ASN A 256 26.81 -18.99 -3.81
CA ASN A 256 26.80 -20.30 -3.14
C ASN A 256 27.56 -20.28 -1.80
N LEU A 257 27.66 -19.11 -1.17
CA LEU A 257 28.38 -18.90 0.10
C LEU A 257 27.55 -19.20 1.36
N VAL A 258 26.23 -19.33 1.21
CA VAL A 258 25.23 -19.50 2.28
C VAL A 258 24.11 -20.44 1.80
N ALA A 259 23.26 -20.96 2.71
CA ALA A 259 22.08 -21.71 2.29
C ALA A 259 21.09 -20.83 1.49
N GLN A 260 20.40 -21.41 0.52
CA GLN A 260 19.54 -20.67 -0.42
C GLN A 260 18.37 -19.95 0.28
N GLY A 261 17.81 -20.53 1.36
CA GLY A 261 16.74 -19.93 2.17
C GLY A 261 17.09 -18.61 2.87
N TYR A 262 18.38 -18.27 2.95
CA TYR A 262 18.85 -16.97 3.44
C TYR A 262 18.56 -15.82 2.47
N SER A 263 18.59 -16.10 1.16
CA SER A 263 18.32 -15.16 0.06
C SER A 263 16.92 -15.28 -0.55
N ALA A 264 16.15 -16.31 -0.18
CA ALA A 264 14.82 -16.57 -0.73
C ALA A 264 13.80 -15.47 -0.37
N PHE A 265 12.94 -15.11 -1.33
CA PHE A 265 11.80 -14.21 -1.08
C PHE A 265 10.78 -14.83 -0.12
N GLY A 266 10.57 -16.15 -0.14
CA GLY A 266 9.68 -16.87 0.77
C GLY A 266 9.83 -18.39 0.64
N GLU A 267 9.04 -19.17 1.37
CA GLU A 267 9.17 -20.65 1.46
C GLU A 267 9.01 -21.39 0.12
N TRP A 268 8.31 -20.76 -0.81
CA TRP A 268 8.07 -21.24 -2.17
C TRP A 268 9.24 -20.96 -3.14
N ASP A 269 10.20 -20.11 -2.76
CA ASP A 269 11.29 -19.65 -3.62
C ASP A 269 12.56 -20.50 -3.42
N GLN A 270 12.77 -21.42 -4.36
CA GLN A 270 13.94 -22.31 -4.41
C GLN A 270 15.07 -21.78 -5.32
N ASN A 271 14.88 -20.61 -5.94
CA ASN A 271 15.69 -20.14 -7.07
C ASN A 271 16.56 -18.91 -6.75
N THR A 272 16.04 -17.96 -5.97
CA THR A 272 16.77 -16.71 -5.67
C THR A 272 18.02 -16.98 -4.84
N LYS A 273 19.14 -16.37 -5.23
CA LYS A 273 20.44 -16.43 -4.56
C LYS A 273 21.10 -15.06 -4.61
N GLY A 274 21.59 -14.56 -3.49
CA GLY A 274 22.39 -13.34 -3.44
C GLY A 274 23.85 -13.60 -3.79
N TYR A 275 24.42 -12.78 -4.66
CA TYR A 275 25.84 -12.72 -4.95
C TYR A 275 26.55 -11.87 -3.90
N GLY A 276 27.47 -12.50 -3.14
CA GLY A 276 28.37 -11.83 -2.21
C GLY A 276 29.81 -12.31 -2.43
N VAL A 277 30.76 -11.90 -1.59
CA VAL A 277 32.13 -12.41 -1.67
C VAL A 277 32.62 -12.90 -0.31
N LYS A 278 33.43 -13.96 -0.34
CA LYS A 278 33.93 -14.63 0.85
C LYS A 278 34.99 -13.78 1.54
N TRP A 279 34.70 -13.27 2.72
CA TRP A 279 35.46 -12.21 3.38
C TRP A 279 36.93 -12.59 3.64
N SER A 280 37.17 -13.81 4.13
CA SER A 280 38.51 -14.35 4.36
C SER A 280 39.38 -14.51 3.09
N THR A 281 38.79 -14.41 1.89
CA THR A 281 39.51 -14.55 0.61
C THR A 281 39.90 -13.22 -0.04
N LEU A 282 39.40 -12.10 0.48
CA LEU A 282 39.72 -10.77 -0.05
C LEU A 282 41.15 -10.34 0.33
N THR A 283 41.84 -9.68 -0.60
CA THR A 283 43.04 -8.89 -0.28
C THR A 283 42.66 -7.66 0.55
N ASP A 284 43.63 -6.98 1.16
CA ASP A 284 43.33 -5.82 2.01
C ASP A 284 42.89 -4.59 1.19
N GLU A 285 43.32 -4.49 -0.07
CA GLU A 285 42.81 -3.52 -1.05
C GLU A 285 41.36 -3.82 -1.43
N GLN A 286 41.01 -5.09 -1.61
CA GLN A 286 39.63 -5.50 -1.90
C GLN A 286 38.70 -5.30 -0.70
N LYS A 287 39.19 -5.52 0.53
CA LYS A 287 38.46 -5.15 1.75
C LYS A 287 38.24 -3.65 1.80
N ALA A 288 39.26 -2.84 1.49
CA ALA A 288 39.16 -1.38 1.50
C ALA A 288 38.04 -0.83 0.59
N ILE A 289 37.72 -1.50 -0.53
CA ILE A 289 36.56 -1.16 -1.37
C ILE A 289 35.24 -1.32 -0.57
N PHE A 290 34.95 -2.53 -0.06
CA PHE A 290 33.72 -2.78 0.72
C PHE A 290 33.65 -1.94 2.01
N LEU A 291 34.80 -1.56 2.57
CA LEU A 291 34.95 -0.85 3.84
C LEU A 291 34.93 0.67 3.72
N GLY A 292 35.30 1.22 2.57
CA GLY A 292 35.34 2.67 2.33
C GLY A 292 33.99 3.28 1.98
N GLU A 293 33.02 2.47 1.56
CA GLU A 293 31.69 2.93 1.15
C GLU A 293 30.65 2.89 2.30
N PRO A 294 30.12 4.04 2.76
CA PRO A 294 29.11 4.07 3.83
C PRO A 294 27.80 3.35 3.48
N GLU A 295 27.47 3.24 2.19
CA GLU A 295 26.22 2.65 1.68
C GLU A 295 26.19 1.12 1.82
N HIS A 296 27.36 0.49 2.03
CA HIS A 296 27.47 -0.92 2.39
C HIS A 296 27.10 -1.22 3.85
N ASN A 297 26.88 -0.16 4.66
CA ASN A 297 26.53 -0.22 6.08
C ASN A 297 27.42 -1.17 6.91
N ILE A 298 28.73 -1.15 6.64
CA ILE A 298 29.74 -1.87 7.44
C ILE A 298 30.30 -0.95 8.52
N TYR A 299 30.39 -1.45 9.75
CA TYR A 299 31.08 -0.78 10.84
C TYR A 299 31.94 -1.75 11.67
N PHE A 300 32.95 -1.23 12.36
CA PHE A 300 33.78 -2.00 13.28
C PHE A 300 33.31 -1.83 14.73
N ASP A 301 33.02 -2.94 15.42
CA ASP A 301 32.77 -2.96 16.87
C ASP A 301 34.06 -3.27 17.63
N PRO A 302 34.70 -2.28 18.29
CA PRO A 302 35.99 -2.48 18.96
C PRO A 302 35.88 -3.30 20.26
N LYS A 303 34.67 -3.52 20.80
CA LYS A 303 34.48 -4.40 21.97
C LYS A 303 34.47 -5.87 21.56
N ALA A 304 33.86 -6.19 20.42
CA ALA A 304 33.84 -7.53 19.85
C ALA A 304 35.03 -7.82 18.92
N LYS A 305 35.79 -6.79 18.52
CA LYS A 305 36.85 -6.84 17.49
C LYS A 305 36.37 -7.43 16.16
N ALA A 306 35.16 -7.07 15.75
CA ALA A 306 34.48 -7.64 14.59
C ALA A 306 33.93 -6.56 13.66
N TYR A 307 34.00 -6.82 12.34
CA TYR A 307 33.24 -6.07 11.35
C TYR A 307 31.80 -6.57 11.32
N ILE A 308 30.87 -5.64 11.46
CA ILE A 308 29.42 -5.85 11.42
C ILE A 308 28.92 -5.23 10.13
N GLN A 309 28.14 -5.97 9.35
CA GLN A 309 27.36 -5.40 8.26
C GLN A 309 25.91 -5.29 8.69
N VAL A 310 25.24 -4.18 8.41
CA VAL A 310 23.78 -4.11 8.48
C VAL A 310 23.23 -4.52 7.12
N ARG A 311 22.51 -5.64 7.12
CA ARG A 311 22.03 -6.32 5.91
C ARG A 311 20.54 -6.07 5.71
N TYR A 312 20.07 -6.33 4.50
CA TYR A 312 18.64 -6.36 4.19
C TYR A 312 18.27 -7.44 3.16
N ARG A 313 16.98 -7.82 3.16
CA ARG A 313 16.31 -8.52 2.04
C ARG A 313 14.87 -8.04 1.89
N VAL A 314 14.31 -8.24 0.70
CA VAL A 314 12.87 -8.18 0.46
C VAL A 314 12.28 -9.58 0.61
N ARG A 315 11.07 -9.64 1.16
CA ARG A 315 10.34 -10.86 1.52
C ARG A 315 8.92 -10.80 1.00
N VAL A 316 8.39 -11.96 0.59
CA VAL A 316 7.02 -12.13 0.12
C VAL A 316 6.36 -13.32 0.81
N VAL A 317 5.24 -13.05 1.47
CA VAL A 317 4.44 -14.01 2.22
C VAL A 317 3.20 -14.36 1.40
N GLU A 318 3.00 -15.66 1.21
CA GLU A 318 1.78 -16.19 0.59
C GLU A 318 0.60 -15.98 1.54
N GLY A 319 -0.44 -15.28 1.08
CA GLY A 319 -1.64 -15.06 1.89
C GLY A 319 -2.53 -16.29 2.00
N THR A 320 -3.47 -16.26 2.95
CA THR A 320 -4.50 -17.30 3.11
C THR A 320 -5.89 -16.86 2.64
N CYS A 321 -6.20 -15.56 2.65
CA CYS A 321 -7.41 -15.00 2.05
C CYS A 321 -7.19 -13.53 1.58
N ASN A 322 -8.26 -12.84 1.16
CA ASN A 322 -8.23 -11.44 0.71
C ASN A 322 -8.07 -10.43 1.87
N SER A 323 -8.54 -10.79 3.06
CA SER A 323 -8.72 -9.88 4.19
C SER A 323 -7.52 -9.88 5.12
N TRP A 324 -6.72 -8.81 5.06
CA TRP A 324 -5.66 -8.54 6.03
C TRP A 324 -6.12 -7.40 6.94
N SER A 325 -6.17 -7.65 8.24
CA SER A 325 -6.53 -6.69 9.27
C SER A 325 -5.29 -6.12 9.97
N GLU A 326 -5.44 -4.89 10.47
CA GLU A 326 -4.45 -4.13 11.25
C GLU A 326 -3.06 -3.91 10.60
N LEU A 327 -2.97 -3.98 9.27
CA LEU A 327 -1.82 -3.51 8.49
C LEU A 327 -1.67 -1.97 8.53
N ARG A 328 -1.16 -1.46 9.66
CA ARG A 328 -0.71 -0.08 9.83
C ARG A 328 0.61 -0.08 10.58
N PRO A 329 1.61 0.72 10.15
CA PRO A 329 2.91 0.72 10.81
C PRO A 329 2.85 1.13 12.28
N SER A 330 3.84 0.68 13.07
CA SER A 330 3.77 0.76 14.54
C SER A 330 3.82 2.19 15.07
N VAL A 331 2.98 2.45 16.08
CA VAL A 331 2.61 3.77 16.61
C VAL A 331 2.03 3.65 18.03
N SER A 332 1.99 4.76 18.78
CA SER A 332 1.70 4.76 20.21
C SER A 332 0.27 4.38 20.62
N GLU A 333 0.14 3.82 21.83
CA GLU A 333 -1.10 3.56 22.60
C GLU A 333 -2.07 2.50 22.05
N ARG A 334 -1.75 1.85 20.92
CA ARG A 334 -2.45 0.63 20.47
C ARG A 334 -1.48 -0.47 20.09
N THR A 335 -1.93 -1.71 20.25
CA THR A 335 -1.24 -2.92 19.83
C THR A 335 -1.37 -3.08 18.32
N THR A 336 -0.46 -2.52 17.52
CA THR A 336 -0.50 -2.68 16.06
C THR A 336 -0.09 -4.10 15.68
N GLU A 337 -1.07 -4.99 15.50
CA GLU A 337 -0.84 -6.35 15.03
C GLU A 337 -0.71 -6.34 13.50
N TRP A 338 0.51 -6.12 12.99
CA TRP A 338 0.77 -6.21 11.56
C TRP A 338 0.36 -7.61 11.07
N ALA A 339 -0.37 -7.66 9.96
CA ALA A 339 -0.77 -8.91 9.31
C ALA A 339 -1.57 -9.88 10.21
N LEU A 340 -2.79 -9.48 10.57
CA LEU A 340 -3.81 -10.41 11.02
C LEU A 340 -4.69 -10.88 9.85
N VAL A 341 -4.64 -12.17 9.50
CA VAL A 341 -5.75 -12.81 8.74
C VAL A 341 -6.57 -13.63 9.73
N ASP A 342 -7.87 -13.39 9.80
CA ASP A 342 -8.80 -14.02 10.75
C ASP A 342 -8.31 -14.05 12.20
N ARG A 343 -7.68 -12.94 12.64
CA ARG A 343 -7.04 -12.77 13.95
C ARG A 343 -5.87 -13.73 14.24
N ARG A 344 -5.20 -14.24 13.20
CA ARG A 344 -3.92 -14.97 13.28
C ARG A 344 -2.76 -14.17 12.67
N ARG A 345 -1.62 -14.25 13.33
CA ARG A 345 -0.36 -13.53 13.02
C ARG A 345 0.51 -14.35 12.08
N ILE A 346 1.01 -13.75 10.98
CA ILE A 346 1.33 -14.51 9.75
C ILE A 346 2.73 -14.33 9.10
N ALA A 347 3.61 -13.39 9.51
CA ALA A 347 4.91 -13.19 8.86
C ALA A 347 6.12 -12.95 9.78
N TYR A 348 7.24 -13.64 9.50
CA TYR A 348 8.53 -13.43 10.16
C TYR A 348 9.51 -12.52 9.40
N VAL A 349 10.01 -11.47 10.09
CA VAL A 349 11.37 -10.96 9.85
C VAL A 349 12.37 -12.04 10.29
N GLN A 350 13.09 -12.61 9.34
CA GLN A 350 13.94 -13.80 9.56
C GLN A 350 15.34 -13.45 10.12
N GLY A 351 15.78 -12.19 9.99
CA GLY A 351 17.08 -11.73 10.47
C GLY A 351 18.25 -12.56 9.93
N SER A 352 19.26 -12.83 10.76
CA SER A 352 20.43 -13.63 10.38
C SER A 352 20.17 -15.15 10.27
N SER A 353 18.94 -15.64 10.42
CA SER A 353 18.61 -17.06 10.22
C SER A 353 18.77 -17.47 8.74
N GLU A 354 19.35 -18.65 8.51
CA GLU A 354 19.40 -19.28 7.18
C GLU A 354 18.09 -20.03 6.86
N ASP A 355 17.41 -20.55 7.88
CA ASP A 355 16.10 -21.19 7.76
C ASP A 355 14.97 -20.15 7.66
N ILE A 356 14.01 -20.43 6.79
CA ILE A 356 12.77 -19.67 6.61
C ILE A 356 11.76 -20.10 7.69
N SER A 357 11.08 -19.15 8.34
CA SER A 357 10.26 -19.43 9.52
C SER A 357 8.74 -19.36 9.25
N PRO A 358 7.97 -20.45 9.50
CA PRO A 358 6.56 -20.57 9.10
C PRO A 358 5.54 -20.05 10.14
N ARG A 359 5.86 -18.96 10.86
CA ARG A 359 5.01 -18.30 11.90
C ARG A 359 5.39 -16.80 12.01
N ILE A 360 5.41 -16.21 13.24
CA ILE A 360 5.79 -14.80 13.63
C ILE A 360 4.57 -13.95 12.99
N PHE A 361 4.05 -12.78 13.38
CA PHE A 361 4.27 -11.78 14.43
C PHE A 361 3.88 -12.26 15.82
N LEU A 362 4.54 -11.68 16.82
CA LEU A 362 4.10 -11.66 18.21
C LEU A 362 4.67 -10.38 18.84
N MET A 363 3.83 -9.65 19.57
CA MET A 363 4.35 -8.67 20.53
C MET A 363 5.22 -9.40 21.56
N LYS A 364 6.23 -8.69 22.08
CA LYS A 364 6.84 -9.01 23.37
C LYS A 364 5.72 -9.23 24.42
N GLY A 365 5.75 -10.37 25.12
CA GLY A 365 4.63 -10.82 25.95
C GLY A 365 4.25 -9.87 27.10
N HIS A 366 3.05 -10.11 27.65
CA HIS A 366 2.31 -9.35 28.66
C HIS A 366 1.35 -8.26 28.13
N SER A 367 0.51 -7.78 29.05
CA SER A 367 -0.64 -6.90 28.87
C SER A 367 -0.27 -5.47 28.45
N GLN A 368 -0.92 -4.96 27.40
CA GLN A 368 -1.08 -3.53 27.08
C GLN A 368 0.15 -2.64 27.35
N THR A 369 1.25 -2.85 26.62
CA THR A 369 2.39 -1.92 26.62
C THR A 369 2.49 -1.15 25.32
N THR A 370 2.20 0.14 25.42
CA THR A 370 2.41 1.21 24.43
C THR A 370 3.77 1.14 23.74
N LEU A 371 3.77 1.22 22.41
CA LEU A 371 4.96 1.53 21.62
C LEU A 371 5.43 2.96 21.91
N THR A 372 6.73 3.14 22.10
CA THR A 372 7.36 4.43 22.36
C THR A 372 7.26 5.36 21.15
N LYS A 373 7.33 6.66 21.40
CA LYS A 373 7.06 7.74 20.43
C LYS A 373 8.09 7.81 19.28
N GLU A 374 9.16 7.02 19.35
CA GLU A 374 10.36 7.08 18.51
C GLU A 374 10.30 6.08 17.33
N ASP A 375 9.58 4.97 17.49
CA ASP A 375 9.66 3.78 16.62
C ASP A 375 8.64 3.77 15.46
N LYS A 376 8.25 4.97 14.99
CA LYS A 376 7.24 5.12 13.92
C LYS A 376 7.71 4.48 12.61
N GLY A 377 6.85 3.69 11.97
CA GLY A 377 7.03 3.22 10.59
C GLY A 377 7.49 1.77 10.39
N VAL A 378 7.93 1.08 11.45
CA VAL A 378 8.55 -0.27 11.40
C VAL A 378 7.84 -1.29 12.28
N ALA A 379 8.03 -2.57 11.95
CA ALA A 379 7.72 -3.72 12.79
C ALA A 379 8.99 -4.28 13.42
N GLU A 380 8.89 -4.83 14.62
CA GLU A 380 9.97 -5.56 15.29
C GLU A 380 9.82 -7.07 15.12
N GLY A 381 10.93 -7.80 15.13
CA GLY A 381 10.93 -9.22 15.47
C GLY A 381 10.46 -9.47 16.92
N GLU A 382 9.96 -10.68 17.19
CA GLU A 382 9.52 -11.07 18.55
C GLU A 382 10.65 -10.82 19.58
N GLY A 383 10.29 -10.44 20.80
CA GLY A 383 11.28 -10.09 21.85
C GLY A 383 12.35 -11.17 22.12
N SER A 384 12.08 -12.45 21.83
CA SER A 384 13.05 -13.55 21.90
C SER A 384 14.13 -13.51 20.80
N THR A 385 13.87 -12.88 19.65
CA THR A 385 14.80 -12.76 18.52
C THR A 385 15.96 -11.79 18.79
N THR A 386 15.80 -10.90 19.77
CA THR A 386 16.77 -9.89 20.20
C THR A 386 18.13 -10.54 20.51
N GLY A 387 19.19 -10.14 19.80
CA GLY A 387 20.52 -10.71 20.00
C GLY A 387 20.75 -12.13 19.45
N LEU A 388 19.70 -12.88 19.06
CA LEU A 388 19.80 -14.20 18.42
C LEU A 388 19.85 -14.10 16.89
N PHE A 389 18.94 -13.33 16.30
CA PHE A 389 18.84 -13.14 14.84
C PHE A 389 19.26 -11.73 14.38
N SER A 390 19.89 -10.95 15.27
CA SER A 390 20.56 -9.70 14.95
C SER A 390 21.65 -9.40 15.99
N TYR A 391 22.79 -8.86 15.57
CA TYR A 391 23.98 -8.69 16.40
C TYR A 391 23.81 -7.68 17.55
N GLY A 392 24.42 -7.97 18.70
CA GLY A 392 24.70 -6.97 19.72
C GLY A 392 23.48 -6.43 20.48
N GLN A 393 22.48 -7.29 20.74
CA GLN A 393 21.19 -6.93 21.38
C GLN A 393 20.29 -6.00 20.54
N THR A 394 20.57 -5.84 19.26
CA THR A 394 19.60 -5.30 18.29
C THR A 394 18.54 -6.36 17.94
N LYS A 395 17.49 -5.94 17.25
CA LYS A 395 16.43 -6.82 16.70
C LYS A 395 16.49 -6.78 15.16
N PRO A 396 16.04 -7.84 14.46
CA PRO A 396 15.60 -7.69 13.08
C PRO A 396 14.35 -6.79 13.04
N LEU A 397 14.27 -5.92 12.03
CA LEU A 397 13.19 -4.93 11.83
C LEU A 397 12.61 -5.07 10.41
N GLY A 398 11.32 -4.73 10.24
CA GLY A 398 10.60 -4.84 8.97
C GLY A 398 9.83 -3.57 8.59
N ILE A 399 9.68 -3.31 7.30
CA ILE A 399 8.90 -2.19 6.73
C ILE A 399 8.10 -2.66 5.51
N PRO A 400 6.80 -2.32 5.36
CA PRO A 400 5.96 -2.91 4.34
C PRO A 400 6.21 -2.21 3.00
N ILE A 401 6.11 -2.97 1.91
CA ILE A 401 6.16 -2.43 0.55
C ILE A 401 4.74 -2.41 -0.02
N ALA A 402 4.05 -3.55 -0.07
CA ALA A 402 2.69 -3.62 -0.60
C ALA A 402 1.94 -4.89 -0.18
N LEU A 403 0.61 -4.85 -0.27
CA LEU A 403 -0.19 -6.05 -0.54
C LEU A 403 -0.44 -6.16 -2.05
N VAL A 404 -0.57 -7.39 -2.55
CA VAL A 404 -0.93 -7.67 -3.95
C VAL A 404 -2.10 -8.66 -4.00
N GLN A 405 -3.25 -8.20 -4.48
CA GLN A 405 -4.42 -9.06 -4.72
C GLN A 405 -4.13 -10.04 -5.86
N ARG A 406 -4.18 -11.34 -5.58
CA ARG A 406 -3.99 -12.40 -6.56
C ARG A 406 -5.32 -12.80 -7.21
N LEU A 407 -5.25 -13.03 -8.51
CA LEU A 407 -6.19 -13.85 -9.29
C LEU A 407 -5.78 -15.33 -9.16
N ASN A 408 -6.52 -16.27 -9.75
CA ASN A 408 -6.16 -17.70 -9.73
C ASN A 408 -6.04 -18.33 -11.14
N GLN A 409 -5.42 -19.51 -11.19
CA GLN A 409 -5.13 -20.26 -12.41
C GLN A 409 -6.34 -21.00 -13.00
N GLY A 410 -7.47 -21.08 -12.29
CA GLY A 410 -8.69 -21.74 -12.76
C GLY A 410 -9.41 -20.94 -13.85
N ALA A 411 -10.38 -21.57 -14.50
CA ALA A 411 -11.22 -20.95 -15.52
C ALA A 411 -12.06 -19.80 -14.96
N TYR A 412 -12.23 -18.73 -15.74
CA TYR A 412 -13.11 -17.62 -15.38
C TYR A 412 -14.59 -17.99 -15.58
N HIS A 413 -15.39 -17.94 -14.50
CA HIS A 413 -16.86 -18.03 -14.55
C HIS A 413 -17.47 -17.02 -13.56
N PRO A 414 -18.46 -16.20 -13.96
CA PRO A 414 -18.96 -15.10 -13.13
C PRO A 414 -19.70 -15.54 -11.85
N SER A 415 -20.18 -16.79 -11.78
CA SER A 415 -20.78 -17.38 -10.57
C SER A 415 -19.84 -18.25 -9.74
N TYR A 416 -18.93 -18.99 -10.40
CA TYR A 416 -18.21 -20.10 -9.76
C TYR A 416 -16.72 -19.83 -9.55
N ASN A 417 -16.13 -18.95 -10.35
CA ASN A 417 -14.76 -18.50 -10.15
C ASN A 417 -14.53 -17.08 -10.71
N PRO A 418 -15.04 -16.03 -10.04
CA PRO A 418 -14.93 -14.65 -10.52
C PRO A 418 -13.49 -14.10 -10.49
N MET A 419 -12.57 -14.79 -9.81
CA MET A 419 -11.15 -14.48 -9.74
C MET A 419 -10.29 -15.37 -10.66
N GLY A 420 -10.92 -16.29 -11.39
CA GLY A 420 -10.28 -17.13 -12.40
C GLY A 420 -9.82 -16.35 -13.62
N VAL A 421 -8.88 -16.93 -14.37
CA VAL A 421 -8.21 -16.31 -15.51
C VAL A 421 -8.08 -17.23 -16.73
N CYS A 422 -8.06 -18.55 -16.53
CA CYS A 422 -8.00 -19.51 -17.64
C CYS A 422 -9.28 -19.47 -18.50
N GLY A 423 -9.17 -19.92 -19.75
CA GLY A 423 -10.33 -20.14 -20.62
C GLY A 423 -10.96 -21.52 -20.39
N LEU A 424 -12.19 -21.68 -20.85
CA LEU A 424 -12.89 -22.97 -20.80
C LEU A 424 -12.60 -23.83 -22.04
N ALA A 425 -12.67 -25.14 -21.85
CA ALA A 425 -12.54 -26.16 -22.89
C ALA A 425 -13.72 -26.10 -23.87
N THR A 426 -13.48 -26.40 -25.16
CA THR A 426 -14.58 -26.63 -26.11
C THR A 426 -15.01 -28.10 -26.11
N VAL A 427 -16.32 -28.35 -26.20
CA VAL A 427 -16.89 -29.71 -26.20
C VAL A 427 -16.54 -30.53 -27.44
N SER A 428 -16.16 -29.88 -28.54
CA SER A 428 -15.96 -30.49 -29.86
C SER A 428 -14.50 -30.59 -30.30
N ASN A 429 -13.60 -29.79 -29.72
CA ASN A 429 -12.16 -29.88 -29.95
C ASN A 429 -11.37 -29.62 -28.65
N PRO A 430 -11.50 -30.48 -27.63
CA PRO A 430 -10.68 -30.42 -26.42
C PRO A 430 -9.26 -30.97 -26.69
N ASP A 431 -8.61 -30.55 -27.78
CA ASP A 431 -7.20 -30.86 -28.05
C ASP A 431 -6.41 -29.75 -28.77
N SER A 432 -7.04 -28.88 -29.58
CA SER A 432 -6.31 -27.79 -30.23
C SER A 432 -5.81 -26.70 -29.25
N GLN A 433 -4.65 -26.13 -29.54
CA GLN A 433 -4.04 -25.05 -28.73
C GLN A 433 -4.72 -23.68 -28.92
N ALA A 434 -5.71 -23.57 -29.81
CA ALA A 434 -6.18 -22.31 -30.39
C ALA A 434 -7.48 -21.74 -29.77
N HIS A 435 -8.04 -22.38 -28.74
CA HIS A 435 -9.40 -22.09 -28.26
C HIS A 435 -9.47 -21.89 -26.73
N CYS A 436 -8.75 -20.88 -26.25
CA CYS A 436 -8.98 -20.33 -24.90
C CYS A 436 -10.34 -19.61 -24.89
N THR A 437 -11.40 -20.31 -24.47
CA THR A 437 -12.78 -19.91 -24.74
C THR A 437 -13.41 -19.15 -23.56
N LYS A 438 -14.35 -18.25 -23.83
CA LYS A 438 -15.10 -17.49 -22.81
C LYS A 438 -16.32 -18.29 -22.33
N TRP A 439 -16.72 -18.11 -21.07
CA TRP A 439 -17.84 -18.82 -20.44
C TRP A 439 -19.19 -18.68 -21.16
N TYR A 440 -19.44 -17.55 -21.80
CA TYR A 440 -20.71 -17.26 -22.46
C TYR A 440 -20.83 -17.85 -23.88
N GLN A 441 -20.00 -18.83 -24.27
CA GLN A 441 -20.04 -19.40 -25.63
C GLN A 441 -20.61 -20.81 -25.62
N ASP A 442 -21.64 -21.06 -26.42
CA ASP A 442 -22.42 -22.32 -26.53
C ASP A 442 -21.57 -23.59 -26.80
N VAL A 443 -20.29 -23.42 -27.15
CA VAL A 443 -19.34 -24.50 -27.46
C VAL A 443 -18.51 -24.97 -26.26
N VAL A 444 -18.65 -24.37 -25.06
CA VAL A 444 -17.83 -24.74 -23.89
C VAL A 444 -18.45 -25.82 -23.01
N THR A 445 -17.59 -26.59 -22.33
CA THR A 445 -18.01 -27.38 -21.17
C THR A 445 -18.33 -26.41 -20.03
N GLN A 446 -19.61 -26.23 -19.72
CA GLN A 446 -20.03 -25.30 -18.67
C GLN A 446 -19.70 -25.86 -17.27
N PRO A 447 -19.02 -25.09 -16.40
CA PRO A 447 -18.86 -25.47 -15.00
C PRO A 447 -20.21 -25.38 -14.26
N THR A 448 -20.43 -26.30 -13.33
CA THR A 448 -21.58 -26.36 -12.41
C THR A 448 -21.20 -26.08 -10.96
N SER A 449 -19.90 -26.02 -10.66
CA SER A 449 -19.37 -25.74 -9.33
C SER A 449 -18.07 -24.94 -9.38
N ALA A 450 -17.62 -24.41 -8.24
CA ALA A 450 -16.30 -23.80 -8.11
C ALA A 450 -15.16 -24.80 -8.34
N ALA A 451 -15.37 -26.10 -8.07
CA ALA A 451 -14.36 -27.14 -8.29
C ALA A 451 -14.15 -27.42 -9.79
N ASP A 452 -15.23 -27.40 -10.58
CA ASP A 452 -15.21 -27.61 -12.02
C ASP A 452 -14.32 -26.55 -12.70
N CYS A 453 -14.30 -25.32 -12.18
CA CYS A 453 -13.40 -24.27 -12.67
C CYS A 453 -11.90 -24.56 -12.46
N PHE A 454 -11.52 -25.65 -11.77
CA PHE A 454 -10.14 -26.12 -11.63
C PHE A 454 -9.94 -27.57 -12.15
N ASP A 455 -10.97 -28.21 -12.71
CA ASP A 455 -10.82 -29.49 -13.43
C ASP A 455 -10.16 -29.24 -14.79
N VAL A 456 -9.09 -29.99 -15.11
CA VAL A 456 -8.36 -29.95 -16.39
C VAL A 456 -9.22 -30.33 -17.61
N ASN A 457 -10.39 -30.95 -17.41
CA ASN A 457 -11.35 -31.25 -18.47
C ASN A 457 -12.28 -30.07 -18.80
N VAL A 458 -12.40 -29.10 -17.88
CA VAL A 458 -13.29 -27.93 -17.97
C VAL A 458 -12.46 -26.66 -18.14
N SER A 459 -11.54 -26.40 -17.19
CA SER A 459 -10.47 -25.41 -17.27
C SER A 459 -9.24 -26.02 -17.95
N ARG A 460 -9.29 -26.16 -19.27
CA ARG A 460 -8.32 -26.99 -19.99
C ARG A 460 -6.93 -26.37 -20.12
N ILE A 461 -5.94 -27.09 -19.59
CA ILE A 461 -4.53 -26.99 -19.97
C ILE A 461 -4.32 -27.94 -21.16
N PRO A 462 -4.00 -27.47 -22.38
CA PRO A 462 -3.78 -28.36 -23.51
C PRO A 462 -2.71 -29.42 -23.28
N SER A 463 -2.99 -30.63 -23.77
CA SER A 463 -2.11 -31.80 -23.68
C SER A 463 -0.71 -31.46 -24.21
N GLY A 464 0.24 -31.32 -23.29
CA GLY A 464 1.53 -30.67 -23.53
C GLY A 464 1.96 -29.66 -22.44
N GLY A 465 1.03 -29.20 -21.59
CA GLY A 465 1.34 -28.36 -20.41
C GLY A 465 1.21 -26.85 -20.64
N TYR A 466 0.32 -26.42 -21.53
CA TYR A 466 0.12 -25.01 -21.89
C TYR A 466 -0.82 -24.30 -20.89
N ASN A 467 -0.28 -23.45 -20.01
CA ASN A 467 -1.08 -22.73 -19.02
C ASN A 467 -1.81 -21.51 -19.64
N TRP A 468 -3.02 -21.70 -20.18
CA TRP A 468 -3.89 -20.58 -20.54
C TRP A 468 -4.15 -19.69 -19.32
N GLY A 469 -4.24 -18.37 -19.52
CA GLY A 469 -4.25 -17.38 -18.44
C GLY A 469 -2.86 -16.92 -17.96
N SER A 470 -1.77 -17.42 -18.53
CA SER A 470 -0.41 -16.91 -18.30
C SER A 470 -0.02 -15.75 -19.24
N ILE A 471 0.89 -14.88 -18.78
CA ILE A 471 1.48 -13.85 -19.66
C ILE A 471 2.22 -14.49 -20.84
N GLU A 472 2.94 -15.59 -20.61
CA GLU A 472 3.78 -16.26 -21.61
C GLU A 472 2.99 -16.69 -22.85
N LEU A 473 1.76 -17.20 -22.67
CA LEU A 473 0.92 -17.63 -23.78
C LEU A 473 0.02 -16.53 -24.35
N GLY A 474 -0.25 -15.46 -23.61
CA GLY A 474 -1.03 -14.31 -24.09
C GLY A 474 -2.53 -14.58 -24.32
N TRP A 475 -3.08 -15.65 -23.75
CA TRP A 475 -4.50 -16.02 -23.85
C TRP A 475 -5.20 -15.96 -22.49
N SER A 476 -6.45 -15.51 -22.45
CA SER A 476 -7.24 -15.35 -21.21
C SER A 476 -8.71 -15.73 -21.39
N GLY A 477 -9.33 -16.28 -20.35
CA GLY A 477 -10.79 -16.42 -20.24
C GLY A 477 -11.52 -15.12 -19.85
N ARG A 478 -10.80 -14.11 -19.34
CA ARG A 478 -11.37 -12.82 -18.91
C ARG A 478 -11.47 -11.82 -20.06
N SER A 479 -12.29 -10.78 -19.90
CA SER A 479 -12.43 -9.68 -20.88
C SER A 479 -12.14 -8.29 -20.29
N ASP A 480 -11.76 -8.22 -19.01
CA ASP A 480 -11.38 -6.99 -18.31
C ASP A 480 -9.86 -6.74 -18.33
N GLN A 481 -9.39 -5.71 -17.62
CA GLN A 481 -7.98 -5.31 -17.55
C GLN A 481 -7.00 -6.39 -17.05
N TYR A 482 -7.49 -7.40 -16.30
CA TYR A 482 -6.66 -8.34 -15.56
C TYR A 482 -6.49 -9.69 -16.29
N GLN A 483 -5.95 -9.63 -17.51
CA GLN A 483 -5.89 -10.78 -18.43
C GLN A 483 -5.06 -11.99 -17.96
N TYR A 484 -4.08 -11.86 -17.06
CA TYR A 484 -3.15 -12.96 -16.69
C TYR A 484 -2.99 -13.19 -15.18
N TYR A 485 -2.96 -14.45 -14.72
CA TYR A 485 -2.90 -14.79 -13.28
C TYR A 485 -1.51 -14.54 -12.66
N ASP A 486 -0.46 -14.63 -13.48
CA ASP A 486 0.94 -14.39 -13.12
C ASP A 486 1.38 -12.96 -13.46
N ALA A 487 0.48 -12.10 -13.94
CA ALA A 487 0.70 -10.66 -13.93
C ALA A 487 0.41 -10.03 -12.55
N ILE A 488 1.16 -8.98 -12.25
CA ILE A 488 0.87 -8.05 -11.17
C ILE A 488 0.58 -6.68 -11.81
N TYR A 489 -0.70 -6.45 -12.07
CA TYR A 489 -1.25 -5.22 -12.63
C TYR A 489 -1.34 -4.11 -11.58
N ALA A 490 -1.26 -2.85 -12.01
CA ALA A 490 -1.14 -1.72 -11.09
C ALA A 490 -2.30 -1.64 -10.08
N GLY A 491 -3.54 -1.89 -10.54
CA GLY A 491 -4.73 -1.86 -9.68
C GLY A 491 -4.86 -3.03 -8.69
N GLN A 492 -4.01 -4.06 -8.75
CA GLN A 492 -3.95 -5.12 -7.72
C GLN A 492 -3.08 -4.73 -6.51
N VAL A 493 -2.31 -3.63 -6.59
CA VAL A 493 -1.21 -3.35 -5.67
C VAL A 493 -1.56 -2.22 -4.70
N GLU A 494 -1.68 -2.58 -3.43
CA GLU A 494 -1.84 -1.67 -2.30
C GLU A 494 -0.46 -1.26 -1.80
N ASP A 495 0.10 -0.17 -2.33
CA ASP A 495 1.44 0.29 -1.95
C ASP A 495 1.46 0.97 -0.56
N LEU A 496 1.96 0.22 0.42
CA LEU A 496 2.01 0.54 1.85
C LEU A 496 3.22 1.41 2.25
N ARG A 497 4.14 1.70 1.32
CA ARG A 497 5.34 2.49 1.62
C ARG A 497 4.99 3.91 2.09
N LEU A 498 5.58 4.33 3.22
CA LEU A 498 5.42 5.68 3.76
C LEU A 498 6.63 6.57 3.49
N ASN A 499 6.39 7.88 3.40
CA ASN A 499 7.43 8.90 3.25
C ASN A 499 8.11 9.17 4.62
N ALA A 500 9.43 8.99 4.69
CA ALA A 500 10.24 9.30 5.88
C ALA A 500 10.53 10.80 6.05
N ASN A 501 10.44 11.60 4.99
CA ASN A 501 10.77 13.02 5.06
C ASN A 501 9.78 13.79 5.97
N LYS A 502 10.26 14.82 6.66
CA LYS A 502 9.38 15.76 7.38
C LYS A 502 8.66 16.64 6.35
N LEU A 503 7.33 16.59 6.34
CA LEU A 503 6.47 17.26 5.37
C LEU A 503 5.77 18.47 6.01
N ASP A 504 5.76 19.63 5.34
CA ASP A 504 4.89 20.72 5.78
C ASP A 504 3.42 20.28 5.69
N VAL A 505 2.72 20.38 6.83
CA VAL A 505 1.35 19.88 6.98
C VAL A 505 0.33 20.62 6.12
N ASN A 506 0.59 21.87 5.74
CA ASN A 506 -0.29 22.67 4.89
C ASN A 506 -0.01 22.38 3.41
N GLN A 507 1.26 22.30 3.01
CA GLN A 507 1.64 21.87 1.65
C GLN A 507 1.12 20.47 1.36
N LEU A 508 1.30 19.51 2.27
CA LEU A 508 0.78 18.14 2.15
C LEU A 508 -0.74 18.11 2.04
N ARG A 509 -1.46 18.98 2.76
CA ARG A 509 -2.91 19.13 2.66
C ARG A 509 -3.32 19.58 1.25
N GLU A 510 -2.71 20.64 0.71
CA GLU A 510 -3.04 21.17 -0.62
C GLU A 510 -2.57 20.26 -1.78
N GLU A 511 -1.48 19.52 -1.61
CA GLU A 511 -1.05 18.49 -2.56
C GLU A 511 -1.98 17.27 -2.56
N THR A 512 -2.37 16.79 -1.39
CA THR A 512 -3.32 15.68 -1.26
C THR A 512 -4.70 16.06 -1.79
N MET A 513 -5.19 17.28 -1.50
CA MET A 513 -6.48 17.73 -2.04
C MET A 513 -6.46 17.88 -3.56
N ARG A 514 -5.37 18.42 -4.15
CA ARG A 514 -5.22 18.45 -5.61
C ARG A 514 -5.24 17.05 -6.23
N LYS A 515 -4.61 16.06 -5.59
CA LYS A 515 -4.70 14.64 -6.03
C LYS A 515 -6.11 14.07 -5.89
N ALA A 516 -6.82 14.42 -4.81
CA ALA A 516 -8.20 13.98 -4.57
C ALA A 516 -9.16 14.51 -5.65
N VAL A 517 -9.06 15.80 -5.96
CA VAL A 517 -9.82 16.46 -7.04
C VAL A 517 -9.43 15.91 -8.40
N ALA A 518 -8.14 15.64 -8.65
CA ALA A 518 -7.67 15.07 -9.92
C ALA A 518 -7.99 13.56 -10.08
N GLY A 519 -8.62 12.90 -9.10
CA GLY A 519 -8.89 11.46 -9.13
C GLY A 519 -7.66 10.55 -8.95
N THR A 520 -6.50 11.12 -8.59
CA THR A 520 -5.19 10.44 -8.54
C THR A 520 -4.75 10.02 -7.12
N LEU A 521 -5.62 10.15 -6.11
CA LEU A 521 -5.44 9.42 -4.86
C LEU A 521 -5.87 7.97 -5.03
N ARG A 522 -4.95 7.05 -4.73
CA ARG A 522 -5.21 5.61 -4.65
C ARG A 522 -6.30 5.35 -3.62
N GLY A 523 -7.23 4.49 -3.98
CA GLY A 523 -8.19 3.89 -3.08
C GLY A 523 -8.09 2.38 -3.10
N GLN A 524 -9.07 1.75 -2.50
CA GLN A 524 -9.35 0.33 -2.62
C GLN A 524 -10.85 0.10 -2.65
N GLY A 525 -11.27 -0.93 -3.37
CA GLY A 525 -12.59 -1.49 -3.24
C GLY A 525 -12.71 -2.89 -3.83
N SER A 526 -13.66 -3.63 -3.29
CA SER A 526 -13.98 -5.01 -3.68
C SER A 526 -15.00 -5.02 -4.82
N GLN A 527 -14.99 -6.06 -5.67
CA GLN A 527 -16.22 -6.35 -6.44
C GLN A 527 -17.29 -6.88 -5.50
N LEU A 528 -18.55 -6.72 -5.87
CA LEU A 528 -19.65 -7.46 -5.25
C LEU A 528 -19.93 -8.78 -5.95
N PHE A 529 -20.51 -9.71 -5.20
CA PHE A 529 -21.14 -10.93 -5.68
C PHE A 529 -22.55 -10.97 -5.11
N THR A 530 -23.56 -10.94 -5.97
CA THR A 530 -24.98 -10.77 -5.60
C THR A 530 -25.73 -12.08 -5.79
N ARG A 531 -26.48 -12.52 -4.78
CA ARG A 531 -27.38 -13.67 -4.84
C ARG A 531 -28.80 -13.30 -4.37
N PHE A 532 -29.74 -13.28 -5.30
CA PHE A 532 -31.17 -13.25 -4.96
C PHE A 532 -31.64 -14.64 -4.50
N LYS A 533 -32.57 -14.68 -3.54
CA LYS A 533 -33.18 -15.91 -3.02
C LYS A 533 -34.63 -16.02 -3.51
N SER A 534 -35.27 -17.18 -3.32
CA SER A 534 -36.54 -17.56 -3.98
C SER A 534 -37.75 -16.66 -3.66
N LEU A 535 -37.69 -15.91 -2.56
CA LEU A 535 -38.54 -14.76 -2.27
C LEU A 535 -37.61 -13.55 -2.09
N ASN A 536 -37.82 -12.51 -2.90
CA ASN A 536 -36.92 -11.35 -2.97
C ASN A 536 -37.64 -9.99 -2.94
N GLU A 537 -38.96 -9.95 -3.12
CA GLU A 537 -39.81 -8.75 -3.03
C GLU A 537 -40.46 -8.65 -1.64
N PHE A 538 -40.44 -7.45 -1.06
CA PHE A 538 -40.93 -7.16 0.29
C PHE A 538 -41.49 -5.73 0.38
N PHE A 539 -42.14 -5.43 1.49
CA PHE A 539 -42.52 -4.06 1.85
C PHE A 539 -41.90 -3.66 3.18
N PHE A 540 -41.42 -2.42 3.28
CA PHE A 540 -40.97 -1.86 4.55
C PHE A 540 -42.13 -1.82 5.56
N SER A 541 -41.88 -2.31 6.77
CA SER A 541 -42.79 -2.13 7.91
C SER A 541 -42.32 -0.96 8.79
N ASN A 542 -41.37 -1.20 9.69
CA ASN A 542 -40.97 -0.24 10.70
C ASN A 542 -39.50 -0.41 11.07
N TYR A 543 -39.03 0.42 12.00
CA TYR A 543 -37.75 0.26 12.66
C TYR A 543 -37.93 0.14 14.19
N ASN A 544 -36.91 -0.31 14.90
CA ASN A 544 -36.85 -0.28 16.36
C ASN A 544 -35.89 0.82 16.89
N VAL A 545 -35.77 0.93 18.21
CA VAL A 545 -34.91 1.93 18.87
C VAL A 545 -33.41 1.77 18.58
N ASN A 546 -32.98 0.60 18.09
CA ASN A 546 -31.59 0.30 17.74
C ASN A 546 -31.29 0.51 16.24
N SER A 547 -32.20 1.17 15.51
CA SER A 547 -32.13 1.39 14.05
C SER A 547 -32.28 0.14 13.17
N ASN A 548 -32.68 -1.01 13.72
CA ASN A 548 -32.92 -2.21 12.89
C ASN A 548 -34.25 -2.11 12.15
N VAL A 549 -34.27 -2.58 10.90
CA VAL A 549 -35.40 -2.44 9.96
C VAL A 549 -36.13 -3.76 9.77
N TYR A 550 -37.47 -3.68 9.76
CA TYR A 550 -38.41 -4.79 9.65
C TYR A 550 -39.17 -4.73 8.32
N PHE A 551 -39.36 -5.89 7.70
CA PHE A 551 -40.03 -6.08 6.42
C PHE A 551 -41.23 -7.02 6.58
N ARG A 552 -42.13 -7.00 5.60
CA ARG A 552 -43.39 -7.76 5.58
C ARG A 552 -43.76 -8.18 4.16
N THR A 553 -44.66 -9.16 4.05
CA THR A 553 -45.11 -9.76 2.78
C THR A 553 -45.98 -8.84 1.92
N GLY A 554 -46.59 -7.80 2.50
CA GLY A 554 -47.44 -6.85 1.80
C GLY A 554 -47.39 -5.42 2.39
N PRO A 555 -48.05 -4.44 1.74
CA PRO A 555 -47.99 -3.03 2.10
C PRO A 555 -48.83 -2.67 3.35
N ASP A 556 -49.68 -3.56 3.86
CA ASP A 556 -50.69 -3.29 4.88
C ASP A 556 -50.28 -3.74 6.29
N HIS A 557 -50.88 -3.11 7.30
CA HIS A 557 -50.51 -3.32 8.71
C HIS A 557 -50.91 -4.70 9.28
N GLY A 558 -51.69 -5.48 8.53
CA GLY A 558 -52.05 -6.86 8.86
C GLY A 558 -51.16 -7.92 8.22
N ASP A 559 -50.24 -7.52 7.32
CA ASP A 559 -49.37 -8.46 6.61
C ASP A 559 -48.25 -9.02 7.50
N GLU A 560 -47.86 -10.26 7.21
CA GLU A 560 -46.91 -11.02 8.04
C GLU A 560 -45.49 -10.41 7.98
N LEU A 561 -44.85 -10.28 9.14
CA LEU A 561 -43.44 -9.88 9.22
C LEU A 561 -42.53 -10.99 8.68
N ILE A 562 -41.49 -10.60 7.94
CA ILE A 562 -40.57 -11.52 7.30
C ILE A 562 -39.64 -12.19 8.33
N ASP A 563 -39.61 -13.52 8.30
CA ASP A 563 -38.52 -14.30 8.88
C ASP A 563 -37.51 -14.67 7.79
N PHE A 564 -36.46 -13.86 7.68
CA PHE A 564 -35.36 -14.06 6.75
C PHE A 564 -34.67 -15.43 6.93
N GLN A 565 -34.68 -16.03 8.13
CA GLN A 565 -34.04 -17.33 8.36
C GLN A 565 -34.84 -18.48 7.74
N GLN A 566 -36.17 -18.43 7.79
CA GLN A 566 -37.04 -19.37 7.08
C GLN A 566 -36.90 -19.25 5.55
N MET A 567 -36.43 -18.10 5.07
CA MET A 567 -36.11 -17.83 3.68
C MET A 567 -34.67 -18.18 3.28
N GLY A 568 -33.92 -18.86 4.16
CA GLY A 568 -32.56 -19.29 3.88
C GLY A 568 -31.52 -18.17 3.88
N PHE A 569 -31.76 -17.07 4.60
CA PHE A 569 -30.71 -16.10 4.93
C PHE A 569 -30.04 -16.43 6.26
N ASP A 570 -28.71 -16.33 6.26
CA ASP A 570 -27.89 -16.70 7.41
C ASP A 570 -27.67 -15.52 8.37
N VAL A 571 -27.44 -15.84 9.64
CA VAL A 571 -27.13 -14.86 10.67
C VAL A 571 -25.80 -14.18 10.35
N ASN A 572 -25.79 -12.84 10.38
CA ASN A 572 -24.69 -11.98 9.94
C ASN A 572 -24.38 -12.05 8.43
N GLU A 573 -25.22 -12.67 7.60
CA GLU A 573 -25.09 -12.60 6.14
C GLU A 573 -25.23 -11.14 5.69
N SER A 574 -24.23 -10.64 4.96
CA SER A 574 -24.25 -9.31 4.36
C SER A 574 -25.29 -9.26 3.24
N ILE A 575 -26.05 -8.17 3.21
CA ILE A 575 -27.17 -7.98 2.28
C ILE A 575 -27.21 -6.56 1.73
N MET A 576 -27.90 -6.41 0.59
CA MET A 576 -28.34 -5.12 0.08
C MET A 576 -29.86 -5.09 -0.10
N VAL A 577 -30.43 -3.91 0.14
CA VAL A 577 -31.86 -3.60 0.04
C VAL A 577 -32.04 -2.43 -0.93
N TRP A 578 -32.89 -2.59 -1.94
CA TRP A 578 -33.20 -1.54 -2.92
C TRP A 578 -34.71 -1.24 -2.90
N GLN A 579 -35.12 0.02 -2.97
CA GLN A 579 -36.50 0.42 -3.26
C GLN A 579 -36.49 1.33 -4.50
N PRO A 580 -36.71 0.79 -5.71
CA PRO A 580 -36.52 1.50 -6.98
C PRO A 580 -37.27 2.84 -7.07
N SER A 581 -38.55 2.87 -6.67
CA SER A 581 -39.43 4.04 -6.77
C SER A 581 -39.04 5.21 -5.87
N THR A 582 -38.25 4.98 -4.81
CA THR A 582 -37.69 6.04 -3.95
C THR A 582 -36.20 6.27 -4.17
N GLY A 583 -35.56 5.47 -5.04
CA GLY A 583 -34.11 5.44 -5.20
C GLY A 583 -33.37 5.10 -3.91
N TYR A 584 -33.99 4.36 -2.97
CA TYR A 584 -33.31 3.88 -1.77
C TYR A 584 -32.40 2.70 -2.11
N VAL A 585 -31.18 2.73 -1.55
CA VAL A 585 -30.25 1.60 -1.53
C VAL A 585 -29.66 1.57 -0.12
N GLY A 586 -29.77 0.45 0.58
CA GLY A 586 -29.19 0.22 1.89
C GLY A 586 -28.29 -1.02 1.86
N TYR A 587 -27.21 -0.98 2.63
CA TYR A 587 -26.38 -2.15 2.93
C TYR A 587 -26.70 -2.58 4.38
N GLY A 588 -26.46 -3.84 4.73
CA GLY A 588 -26.70 -4.33 6.08
C GLY A 588 -26.29 -5.76 6.31
N ALA A 589 -26.67 -6.29 7.47
CA ALA A 589 -26.59 -7.72 7.78
C ALA A 589 -27.82 -8.21 8.56
N LEU A 590 -28.15 -9.49 8.42
CA LEU A 590 -29.20 -10.15 9.22
C LEU A 590 -28.74 -10.36 10.67
N THR A 591 -29.64 -10.25 11.64
CA THR A 591 -29.32 -10.29 13.08
C THR A 591 -29.85 -11.54 13.80
N GLN A 592 -29.26 -11.87 14.96
CA GLN A 592 -29.57 -13.07 15.75
C GLN A 592 -30.96 -13.11 16.42
N HIS A 593 -31.76 -12.04 16.35
CA HIS A 593 -32.93 -11.88 17.22
C HIS A 593 -34.19 -11.47 16.44
N THR A 594 -34.80 -12.42 15.74
CA THR A 594 -36.11 -12.32 15.06
C THR A 594 -36.21 -11.30 13.91
N GLY A 595 -36.07 -11.80 12.67
CA GLY A 595 -36.68 -11.22 11.46
C GLY A 595 -36.29 -9.78 11.06
N HIS A 596 -35.15 -9.26 11.52
CA HIS A 596 -34.79 -7.85 11.26
C HIS A 596 -33.33 -7.62 10.85
N LEU A 597 -33.18 -6.60 10.02
CA LEU A 597 -31.94 -6.25 9.33
C LEU A 597 -31.26 -5.07 10.03
N SER A 598 -30.01 -5.26 10.42
CA SER A 598 -29.13 -4.18 10.89
C SER A 598 -28.54 -3.49 9.66
N LEU A 599 -29.27 -2.54 9.10
CA LEU A 599 -28.75 -1.71 8.02
C LEU A 599 -27.60 -0.85 8.54
N HIS A 600 -26.51 -0.79 7.79
CA HIS A 600 -25.31 -0.02 8.11
C HIS A 600 -24.52 0.25 6.83
N GLN A 601 -23.68 1.28 6.83
CA GLN A 601 -22.82 1.56 5.68
C GLN A 601 -21.69 0.52 5.61
N SER A 602 -21.43 -0.05 4.43
CA SER A 602 -20.19 -0.81 4.21
C SER A 602 -18.98 0.13 4.16
N GLN A 603 -17.77 -0.40 4.34
CA GLN A 603 -16.54 0.40 4.21
C GLN A 603 -16.37 0.96 2.78
N GLU A 604 -16.97 0.28 1.80
CA GLU A 604 -17.02 0.63 0.37
C GLU A 604 -18.20 1.55 -0.03
N GLY A 605 -18.96 2.06 0.94
CA GLY A 605 -20.05 3.02 0.70
C GLY A 605 -21.21 2.47 -0.14
N LEU A 606 -21.47 1.16 -0.09
CA LEU A 606 -22.41 0.46 -0.98
C LEU A 606 -23.90 0.75 -0.69
N GLY A 607 -24.22 1.53 0.34
CA GLY A 607 -25.60 1.88 0.68
C GLY A 607 -25.71 3.11 1.59
N LYS A 608 -26.95 3.59 1.73
CA LYS A 608 -27.35 4.71 2.60
C LYS A 608 -27.40 4.28 4.08
N LEU A 609 -27.49 5.28 4.95
CA LEU A 609 -27.25 5.15 6.39
C LEU A 609 -28.41 4.55 7.19
N SER A 610 -28.06 4.03 8.37
CA SER A 610 -28.99 3.63 9.45
C SER A 610 -29.67 4.80 10.18
N GLY A 611 -29.53 6.02 9.67
CA GLY A 611 -30.38 7.17 10.00
C GLY A 611 -31.38 7.53 8.89
N ASP A 612 -31.08 7.22 7.63
CA ASP A 612 -31.74 7.78 6.44
C ASP A 612 -33.05 7.03 6.08
N TYR A 613 -33.17 5.75 6.44
CA TYR A 613 -34.38 4.95 6.17
C TYR A 613 -35.67 5.56 6.74
N LYS A 614 -35.59 6.43 7.77
CA LYS A 614 -36.75 7.04 8.46
C LYS A 614 -37.58 7.96 7.57
N SER A 615 -36.96 8.51 6.53
CA SER A 615 -37.56 9.49 5.60
C SER A 615 -37.56 9.02 4.14
N SER A 616 -36.92 7.89 3.84
CA SER A 616 -36.67 7.43 2.45
C SER A 616 -37.22 6.04 2.11
N LEU A 617 -37.58 5.19 3.08
CA LEU A 617 -38.34 3.97 2.82
C LEU A 617 -39.85 4.23 2.91
N SER A 618 -40.57 4.03 1.81
CA SER A 618 -42.03 4.05 1.79
C SER A 618 -42.60 2.69 2.21
N ARG A 619 -43.70 2.72 2.96
CA ARG A 619 -44.46 1.54 3.42
C ARG A 619 -45.21 0.80 2.32
N HIS A 620 -45.53 1.48 1.22
CA HIS A 620 -46.40 0.96 0.15
C HIS A 620 -45.62 0.59 -1.13
N GLU A 621 -44.30 0.78 -1.12
CA GLU A 621 -43.41 0.61 -2.26
C GLU A 621 -42.54 -0.63 -2.12
N ARG A 622 -42.32 -1.35 -3.22
CA ARG A 622 -41.59 -2.62 -3.26
C ARG A 622 -40.10 -2.45 -2.95
N CYS A 623 -39.64 -3.17 -1.95
CA CYS A 623 -38.22 -3.38 -1.65
C CYS A 623 -37.76 -4.72 -2.23
N TYR A 624 -36.57 -4.75 -2.83
CA TYR A 624 -35.90 -5.97 -3.26
C TYR A 624 -34.66 -6.21 -2.40
N ILE A 625 -34.37 -7.48 -2.04
CA ILE A 625 -33.25 -7.84 -1.16
C ILE A 625 -32.44 -8.99 -1.75
N ALA A 626 -31.10 -8.85 -1.71
CA ALA A 626 -30.15 -9.89 -2.09
C ALA A 626 -29.08 -10.08 -1.00
N SER A 627 -28.54 -11.29 -0.93
CA SER A 627 -27.26 -11.55 -0.26
C SER A 627 -26.13 -10.95 -1.10
N VAL A 628 -25.14 -10.35 -0.45
CA VAL A 628 -23.95 -9.79 -1.11
C VAL A 628 -22.66 -10.17 -0.39
N GLN A 629 -21.62 -10.50 -1.17
CA GLN A 629 -20.28 -10.79 -0.68
C GLN A 629 -19.23 -9.97 -1.44
N GLU A 630 -18.06 -9.76 -0.84
CA GLU A 630 -16.97 -9.00 -1.44
C GLU A 630 -15.91 -9.92 -2.08
N VAL A 631 -15.54 -9.66 -3.33
CA VAL A 631 -14.67 -10.52 -4.14
C VAL A 631 -13.46 -9.75 -4.69
N GLY A 632 -12.28 -10.14 -4.22
CA GLY A 632 -11.03 -9.43 -4.49
C GLY A 632 -11.03 -8.01 -3.91
N CYS A 633 -9.98 -7.24 -4.21
CA CYS A 633 -9.84 -5.87 -3.74
C CYS A 633 -8.82 -5.13 -4.65
N PHE A 634 -9.23 -4.00 -5.24
CA PHE A 634 -8.47 -3.33 -6.30
C PHE A 634 -8.59 -1.79 -6.22
N ASP A 635 -7.63 -1.05 -6.80
CA ASP A 635 -7.72 0.41 -7.03
C ASP A 635 -8.44 0.74 -8.36
N ASN A 636 -8.39 -0.17 -9.34
CA ASN A 636 -9.16 -0.12 -10.60
C ASN A 636 -10.00 -1.40 -10.72
N LEU A 637 -11.29 -1.33 -10.41
CA LEU A 637 -12.15 -2.50 -10.32
C LEU A 637 -12.59 -2.96 -11.72
N PRO A 638 -12.67 -4.28 -11.99
CA PRO A 638 -13.24 -4.84 -13.22
C PRO A 638 -14.76 -5.01 -13.00
N TRP A 639 -15.46 -3.89 -12.80
CA TRP A 639 -16.81 -3.87 -12.23
C TRP A 639 -17.88 -4.44 -13.17
N VAL A 640 -18.91 -5.04 -12.58
CA VAL A 640 -20.07 -5.57 -13.29
C VAL A 640 -21.34 -5.01 -12.64
N ASP A 641 -22.23 -4.46 -13.47
CA ASP A 641 -23.60 -4.12 -13.08
C ASP A 641 -24.59 -5.14 -13.68
N ILE A 642 -25.56 -5.59 -12.88
CA ILE A 642 -26.52 -6.63 -13.25
C ILE A 642 -27.87 -5.96 -13.56
N VAL A 643 -28.34 -6.08 -14.81
CA VAL A 643 -29.72 -5.74 -15.19
C VAL A 643 -30.54 -7.03 -15.32
N GLY A 644 -31.79 -6.97 -14.88
CA GLY A 644 -32.73 -8.09 -14.91
C GLY A 644 -33.78 -7.95 -13.80
N THR A 645 -34.86 -8.72 -13.87
CA THR A 645 -35.72 -8.94 -12.70
C THR A 645 -35.00 -9.87 -11.71
N PRO A 646 -35.17 -9.68 -10.39
CA PRO A 646 -34.60 -10.60 -9.39
C PRO A 646 -34.93 -12.08 -9.65
N GLU A 647 -36.11 -12.38 -10.17
CA GLU A 647 -36.58 -13.71 -10.56
C GLU A 647 -35.73 -14.29 -11.70
N ASN A 648 -35.56 -13.54 -12.79
CA ASN A 648 -34.78 -14.01 -13.94
C ASN A 648 -33.28 -14.08 -13.61
N ILE A 649 -32.76 -13.19 -12.75
CA ILE A 649 -31.40 -13.27 -12.23
C ILE A 649 -31.22 -14.53 -11.38
N ALA A 650 -32.16 -14.84 -10.47
CA ALA A 650 -32.11 -16.06 -9.65
C ALA A 650 -32.27 -17.35 -10.46
N ALA A 651 -33.04 -17.32 -11.57
CA ALA A 651 -33.18 -18.44 -12.48
C ALA A 651 -31.89 -18.68 -13.31
N THR A 652 -31.26 -17.59 -13.79
CA THR A 652 -30.03 -17.65 -14.60
C THR A 652 -28.80 -17.97 -13.74
N PHE A 653 -28.76 -17.47 -12.51
CA PHE A 653 -27.63 -17.59 -11.59
C PHE A 653 -28.10 -18.01 -10.19
N PRO A 654 -28.52 -19.28 -9.99
CA PRO A 654 -29.12 -19.75 -8.74
C PRO A 654 -28.17 -19.69 -7.53
N ASP A 655 -26.85 -19.76 -7.76
CA ASP A 655 -25.81 -19.57 -6.74
C ASP A 655 -25.29 -18.13 -6.61
N GLY A 656 -25.84 -17.20 -7.39
CA GLY A 656 -25.41 -15.80 -7.45
C GLY A 656 -24.40 -15.53 -8.56
N VAL A 657 -24.04 -14.27 -8.72
CA VAL A 657 -23.15 -13.81 -9.80
C VAL A 657 -22.35 -12.57 -9.38
N VAL A 658 -21.14 -12.42 -9.91
CA VAL A 658 -20.32 -11.22 -9.71
C VAL A 658 -21.01 -9.98 -10.33
N GLY A 659 -21.05 -8.91 -9.55
CA GLY A 659 -21.66 -7.62 -9.89
C GLY A 659 -22.62 -7.09 -8.83
N GLN A 660 -23.08 -5.86 -9.02
CA GLN A 660 -24.12 -5.21 -8.21
C GLN A 660 -25.41 -5.06 -9.03
N TRP A 661 -26.58 -5.34 -8.45
CA TRP A 661 -27.86 -5.12 -9.13
C TRP A 661 -28.10 -3.64 -9.42
N LEU A 662 -28.64 -3.35 -10.61
CA LEU A 662 -29.18 -2.06 -10.99
C LEU A 662 -30.68 -2.01 -10.69
N PRO A 663 -31.16 -1.09 -9.82
CA PRO A 663 -32.57 -1.01 -9.42
C PRO A 663 -33.46 -0.36 -10.49
N LYS A 664 -33.27 -0.72 -11.76
CA LYS A 664 -34.19 -0.47 -12.87
C LYS A 664 -34.43 -1.81 -13.57
N GLN A 665 -35.62 -2.37 -13.38
CA GLN A 665 -36.04 -3.59 -14.08
C GLN A 665 -36.15 -3.32 -15.59
N PRO A 666 -35.84 -4.30 -16.45
CA PRO A 666 -35.92 -4.13 -17.89
C PRO A 666 -37.38 -4.23 -18.38
N ASP A 667 -37.75 -3.35 -19.30
CA ASP A 667 -39.12 -3.11 -19.77
C ASP A 667 -39.16 -2.72 -21.26
N SER A 668 -38.08 -3.02 -22.00
CA SER A 668 -37.77 -2.50 -23.35
C SER A 668 -37.48 -0.99 -23.43
N SER A 669 -37.48 -0.23 -22.32
CA SER A 669 -36.95 1.14 -22.31
C SER A 669 -35.42 1.15 -22.24
N SER A 670 -34.81 2.26 -22.67
CA SER A 670 -33.39 2.52 -22.53
C SER A 670 -33.07 3.40 -21.31
N GLY A 671 -31.78 3.58 -21.00
CA GLY A 671 -31.33 4.42 -19.90
C GLY A 671 -31.23 3.64 -18.58
N TYR A 672 -30.09 2.98 -18.37
CA TYR A 672 -29.74 2.28 -17.14
C TYR A 672 -28.49 2.96 -16.53
N PRO A 673 -28.64 3.75 -15.45
CA PRO A 673 -27.54 4.52 -14.86
C PRO A 673 -26.60 3.59 -14.08
N LEU A 674 -25.32 3.53 -14.45
CA LEU A 674 -24.37 2.58 -13.86
C LEU A 674 -24.07 2.92 -12.38
N ASN A 675 -23.89 1.90 -11.52
CA ASN A 675 -23.72 2.07 -10.07
C ASN A 675 -22.42 2.80 -9.69
N LYS A 676 -21.39 2.76 -10.55
CA LYS A 676 -20.09 3.40 -10.35
C LYS A 676 -19.72 4.27 -11.57
N LYS A 677 -18.82 5.25 -11.38
CA LYS A 677 -18.34 6.12 -12.47
C LYS A 677 -17.41 5.33 -13.39
N MET A 678 -17.86 5.05 -14.60
CA MET A 678 -17.05 4.36 -15.60
C MET A 678 -15.85 5.23 -16.01
N SER A 679 -14.65 4.65 -15.89
CA SER A 679 -13.35 5.23 -16.25
C SER A 679 -12.69 4.53 -17.46
N GLY A 680 -13.31 3.46 -17.96
CA GLY A 680 -12.88 2.74 -19.17
C GLY A 680 -13.44 3.33 -20.48
N ALA A 681 -12.90 2.90 -21.61
CA ALA A 681 -13.31 3.38 -22.95
C ALA A 681 -14.49 2.62 -23.59
N SER A 682 -14.92 1.49 -23.00
CA SER A 682 -15.97 0.63 -23.55
C SER A 682 -16.81 -0.02 -22.45
N LEU A 683 -18.13 -0.01 -22.62
CA LEU A 683 -19.08 -0.77 -21.81
C LEU A 683 -19.41 -2.06 -22.58
N ASN A 684 -19.17 -3.22 -21.98
CA ASN A 684 -19.45 -4.52 -22.59
C ASN A 684 -20.68 -5.16 -21.92
N ALA A 685 -21.60 -5.70 -22.71
CA ALA A 685 -22.77 -6.42 -22.23
C ALA A 685 -22.65 -7.90 -22.59
N THR A 686 -22.68 -8.78 -21.59
CA THR A 686 -22.92 -10.22 -21.77
C THR A 686 -24.34 -10.53 -21.31
N TYR A 687 -25.20 -11.07 -22.17
CA TYR A 687 -26.63 -11.19 -21.85
C TYR A 687 -27.31 -12.42 -22.44
N THR A 688 -28.40 -12.83 -21.78
CA THR A 688 -29.31 -13.91 -22.16
C THR A 688 -30.75 -13.40 -22.09
N ALA A 689 -31.64 -13.97 -22.90
CA ALA A 689 -33.09 -13.75 -22.87
C ALA A 689 -33.88 -15.06 -22.62
N ASP A 690 -33.18 -16.13 -22.26
CA ASP A 690 -33.71 -17.49 -22.13
C ASP A 690 -33.20 -18.20 -20.86
N GLN A 691 -32.91 -17.42 -19.81
CA GLN A 691 -32.41 -17.89 -18.51
C GLN A 691 -31.08 -18.66 -18.60
N GLY A 692 -30.22 -18.22 -19.52
CA GLY A 692 -28.84 -18.67 -19.67
C GLY A 692 -28.63 -19.87 -20.59
N GLN A 693 -29.63 -20.26 -21.39
CA GLN A 693 -29.50 -21.35 -22.37
C GLN A 693 -28.69 -20.90 -23.60
N THR A 694 -28.83 -19.64 -24.02
CA THR A 694 -28.00 -18.99 -25.04
C THR A 694 -27.53 -17.62 -24.54
N TRP A 695 -26.35 -17.21 -25.03
CA TRP A 695 -25.70 -15.97 -24.59
C TRP A 695 -25.18 -15.15 -25.77
N ASN A 696 -25.27 -13.82 -25.61
CA ASN A 696 -24.78 -12.83 -26.54
C ASN A 696 -23.73 -11.95 -25.83
N ASN A 697 -22.70 -11.49 -26.57
CA ASN A 697 -21.74 -10.52 -26.06
C ASN A 697 -21.50 -9.42 -27.09
N GLN A 698 -21.62 -8.16 -26.67
CA GLN A 698 -21.34 -7.00 -27.52
C GLN A 698 -20.94 -5.77 -26.69
N ASN A 699 -20.21 -4.84 -27.31
CA ASN A 699 -20.01 -3.51 -26.73
C ASN A 699 -21.26 -2.66 -26.98
N VAL A 700 -21.70 -1.95 -25.94
CA VAL A 700 -22.99 -1.23 -25.92
C VAL A 700 -22.80 0.27 -25.71
N SER A 701 -23.79 1.04 -26.16
CA SER A 701 -23.76 2.50 -26.08
C SER A 701 -23.88 3.02 -24.64
N PHE A 702 -23.16 4.10 -24.36
CA PHE A 702 -23.01 4.71 -23.04
C PHE A 702 -22.90 6.23 -23.19
N ASP A 703 -23.59 6.99 -22.33
CA ASP A 703 -23.37 8.42 -22.17
C ASP A 703 -22.46 8.68 -20.96
N GLU A 704 -21.26 9.19 -21.24
CA GLU A 704 -20.27 9.62 -20.26
C GLU A 704 -20.72 10.79 -19.37
N THR A 705 -21.76 11.53 -19.78
CA THR A 705 -22.32 12.68 -19.06
C THR A 705 -23.25 12.23 -17.95
N THR A 706 -24.30 11.48 -18.28
CA THR A 706 -25.25 10.92 -17.31
C THR A 706 -24.79 9.60 -16.70
N ASN A 707 -23.61 9.08 -17.08
CA ASN A 707 -23.06 7.79 -16.65
C ASN A 707 -24.05 6.62 -16.86
N THR A 708 -24.66 6.57 -18.04
CA THR A 708 -25.85 5.76 -18.31
C THR A 708 -25.70 4.91 -19.57
N ASN A 709 -26.03 3.62 -19.48
CA ASN A 709 -26.18 2.75 -20.66
C ASN A 709 -27.44 3.15 -21.45
N THR A 710 -27.28 3.39 -22.75
CA THR A 710 -28.36 3.85 -23.63
C THR A 710 -28.97 2.75 -24.49
N SER A 711 -28.58 1.48 -24.28
CA SER A 711 -29.30 0.31 -24.79
C SER A 711 -30.66 0.13 -24.11
N SER A 712 -31.57 -0.57 -24.79
CA SER A 712 -32.83 -1.11 -24.26
C SER A 712 -32.71 -2.61 -24.03
N TRP A 713 -33.32 -3.11 -22.95
CA TRP A 713 -33.32 -4.52 -22.57
C TRP A 713 -34.76 -4.99 -22.33
N GLY A 714 -35.12 -6.19 -22.80
CA GLY A 714 -36.45 -6.79 -22.68
C GLY A 714 -36.75 -7.34 -21.29
N SER A 715 -38.02 -7.59 -20.97
CA SER A 715 -38.47 -8.05 -19.63
C SER A 715 -37.78 -9.33 -19.14
N ASP A 716 -37.39 -10.18 -20.08
CA ASP A 716 -36.80 -11.49 -19.84
C ASP A 716 -35.25 -11.48 -19.92
N ASP A 717 -34.66 -10.32 -20.23
CA ASP A 717 -33.21 -10.17 -20.35
C ASP A 717 -32.52 -10.19 -18.97
N VAL A 718 -31.42 -10.93 -18.87
CA VAL A 718 -30.42 -10.81 -17.81
C VAL A 718 -29.10 -10.38 -18.44
N VAL A 719 -28.56 -9.25 -17.96
CA VAL A 719 -27.41 -8.55 -18.58
C VAL A 719 -26.33 -8.30 -17.53
N LEU A 720 -25.10 -8.69 -17.84
CA LEU A 720 -23.89 -8.33 -17.10
C LEU A 720 -23.17 -7.20 -17.85
N LEU A 721 -23.36 -5.96 -17.39
CA LEU A 721 -22.72 -4.75 -17.90
C LEU A 721 -21.34 -4.58 -17.26
N SER A 722 -20.30 -5.00 -17.97
CA SER A 722 -18.90 -5.02 -17.51
C SER A 722 -18.13 -3.77 -17.94
N TYR A 723 -17.46 -3.08 -17.01
CA TYR A 723 -16.68 -1.86 -17.25
C TYR A 723 -15.58 -1.63 -16.21
N GLN A 724 -14.66 -0.70 -16.49
CA GLN A 724 -13.64 -0.28 -15.52
C GLN A 724 -14.13 0.92 -14.68
N THR A 725 -13.86 0.90 -13.38
CA THR A 725 -14.12 2.02 -12.47
C THR A 725 -13.00 2.16 -11.45
N GLN A 726 -12.67 3.40 -11.10
CA GLN A 726 -11.73 3.70 -10.02
C GLN A 726 -12.36 3.45 -8.64
N ALA A 727 -11.57 2.93 -7.71
CA ALA A 727 -11.98 2.71 -6.33
C ALA A 727 -12.34 4.01 -5.59
N CYS A 728 -13.20 3.92 -4.58
CA CYS A 728 -13.34 4.99 -3.61
C CYS A 728 -12.05 5.10 -2.80
N PHE A 729 -11.61 6.31 -2.45
CA PHE A 729 -10.34 6.53 -1.69
C PHE A 729 -10.56 7.12 -0.29
N THR A 730 -11.81 7.22 0.15
CA THR A 730 -12.18 7.73 1.48
C THR A 730 -13.20 6.81 2.15
N HIS A 731 -13.13 6.71 3.47
CA HIS A 731 -14.15 6.04 4.29
C HIS A 731 -14.73 7.02 5.33
N ALA A 732 -15.94 6.75 5.82
CA ALA A 732 -16.53 7.47 6.95
C ALA A 732 -15.60 7.44 8.18
N GLY A 733 -15.46 8.55 8.89
CA GLY A 733 -14.48 8.73 9.97
C GLY A 733 -14.96 9.64 11.09
N SER A 734 -14.46 9.44 12.30
CA SER A 734 -14.76 10.37 13.42
C SER A 734 -13.95 11.66 13.27
N SER A 735 -14.59 12.82 13.44
CA SER A 735 -13.91 14.11 13.32
C SER A 735 -12.84 14.26 14.39
N ALA A 736 -11.60 14.45 13.95
CA ALA A 736 -10.38 14.41 14.75
C ALA A 736 -9.73 15.81 14.90
N PRO A 737 -8.79 16.00 15.85
CA PRO A 737 -8.05 17.24 16.02
C PRO A 737 -7.24 17.59 14.77
N ILE A 738 -7.29 18.85 14.34
CA ILE A 738 -6.64 19.25 13.08
C ILE A 738 -5.17 19.65 13.27
N LEU A 739 -4.33 19.29 12.31
CA LEU A 739 -2.93 19.73 12.19
C LEU A 739 -2.82 20.84 11.14
N GLY A 740 -1.92 21.81 11.39
CA GLY A 740 -1.80 23.00 10.56
C GLY A 740 -3.04 23.90 10.59
N SER A 741 -3.32 24.57 9.48
CA SER A 741 -4.55 25.32 9.23
C SER A 741 -5.65 24.46 8.59
N VAL A 742 -6.80 25.07 8.31
CA VAL A 742 -7.79 24.52 7.36
C VAL A 742 -7.38 24.82 5.92
N GLY A 743 -7.90 24.04 4.96
CA GLY A 743 -7.93 24.42 3.54
C GLY A 743 -9.13 25.33 3.23
N ASP A 744 -9.35 25.62 1.95
CA ASP A 744 -10.58 26.28 1.48
C ASP A 744 -11.76 25.27 1.40
N VAL A 745 -12.95 25.74 1.06
CA VAL A 745 -14.10 24.87 0.75
C VAL A 745 -14.10 24.59 -0.76
N TYR A 746 -13.90 23.34 -1.13
CA TYR A 746 -14.02 22.87 -2.52
C TYR A 746 -15.44 22.40 -2.79
N ALA A 747 -16.03 22.80 -3.92
CA ALA A 747 -17.33 22.33 -4.37
C ALA A 747 -17.29 21.85 -5.83
N THR A 748 -18.07 20.82 -6.16
CA THR A 748 -18.14 20.27 -7.54
C THR A 748 -19.45 19.54 -7.81
N GLN A 749 -19.78 19.48 -9.10
CA GLN A 749 -20.84 18.70 -9.74
C GLN A 749 -20.39 18.06 -11.07
N SER A 750 -19.10 18.18 -11.41
CA SER A 750 -18.59 17.93 -12.76
C SER A 750 -18.64 16.45 -13.17
N LYS A 751 -18.91 16.17 -14.45
CA LYS A 751 -18.76 14.81 -15.01
C LYS A 751 -17.31 14.32 -15.09
N LEU A 752 -16.35 15.24 -15.05
CA LEU A 752 -14.95 14.97 -15.35
C LEU A 752 -14.18 14.52 -14.10
N GLU A 753 -13.44 13.43 -14.21
CA GLU A 753 -12.66 12.86 -13.09
C GLU A 753 -11.66 13.87 -12.51
N MET A 754 -11.03 14.66 -13.38
CA MET A 754 -10.05 15.70 -13.01
C MET A 754 -10.62 16.89 -12.21
N TYR A 755 -11.96 16.99 -12.13
CA TYR A 755 -12.68 18.00 -11.34
C TYR A 755 -13.55 17.33 -10.25
N GLY A 756 -13.03 16.24 -9.67
CA GLY A 756 -13.58 15.63 -8.48
C GLY A 756 -14.61 14.52 -8.70
N ASN A 757 -14.86 14.02 -9.93
CA ASN A 757 -15.83 12.94 -10.13
C ASN A 757 -15.35 11.54 -9.65
N ARG A 758 -14.19 11.45 -8.98
CA ARG A 758 -13.82 10.33 -8.09
C ARG A 758 -14.04 10.68 -6.60
N LEU A 759 -13.80 11.94 -6.22
CA LEU A 759 -14.01 12.47 -4.86
C LEU A 759 -15.50 12.49 -4.49
N GLN A 760 -16.37 12.99 -5.38
CA GLN A 760 -17.81 13.07 -5.14
C GLN A 760 -18.45 11.70 -4.85
N PRO A 761 -18.27 10.64 -5.67
CA PRO A 761 -18.78 9.32 -5.33
C PRO A 761 -18.10 8.71 -4.09
N SER A 762 -16.82 9.00 -3.82
CA SER A 762 -16.15 8.57 -2.57
C SER A 762 -16.77 9.18 -1.29
N LEU A 763 -17.37 10.37 -1.38
CA LEU A 763 -17.98 11.08 -0.25
C LEU A 763 -19.49 10.85 -0.12
N ILE A 764 -20.24 10.86 -1.24
CA ILE A 764 -21.72 10.83 -1.22
C ILE A 764 -22.36 9.70 -2.02
N CYS A 765 -21.57 8.79 -2.60
CA CYS A 765 -22.05 7.64 -3.38
C CYS A 765 -22.94 8.04 -4.57
N LYS A 766 -22.70 9.24 -5.14
CA LYS A 766 -23.39 9.81 -6.29
C LYS A 766 -22.37 10.42 -7.25
N ILE A 767 -22.69 10.40 -8.53
CA ILE A 767 -21.80 10.78 -9.62
C ILE A 767 -22.20 12.19 -10.09
N GLY A 768 -21.23 13.08 -10.32
CA GLY A 768 -21.47 14.38 -10.94
C GLY A 768 -21.75 14.20 -12.43
N THR A 769 -22.74 14.92 -12.97
CA THR A 769 -23.13 14.83 -14.40
C THR A 769 -22.95 16.14 -15.18
N ARG A 770 -22.47 17.21 -14.53
CA ARG A 770 -22.34 18.52 -15.19
C ARG A 770 -21.25 18.49 -16.28
N ALA A 771 -21.68 18.53 -17.55
CA ALA A 771 -20.81 18.33 -18.70
C ALA A 771 -19.84 19.48 -18.97
N ASN A 772 -20.38 20.69 -19.12
CA ASN A 772 -19.70 21.89 -19.57
C ASN A 772 -20.39 23.11 -18.94
N GLY A 773 -19.61 24.11 -18.55
CA GLY A 773 -20.10 25.35 -17.94
C GLY A 773 -18.94 26.17 -17.35
N ALA A 774 -19.24 27.38 -16.90
CA ALA A 774 -18.41 28.03 -15.89
C ALA A 774 -18.86 27.51 -14.51
N PHE A 775 -18.00 27.51 -13.49
CA PHE A 775 -18.37 27.10 -12.13
C PHE A 775 -19.01 25.68 -12.01
N ILE A 776 -18.59 24.73 -12.86
CA ILE A 776 -18.92 23.30 -12.68
C ILE A 776 -18.19 22.69 -11.47
N HIS A 777 -17.18 23.40 -10.97
CA HIS A 777 -16.50 23.26 -9.69
C HIS A 777 -15.98 24.64 -9.26
N GLU A 778 -15.69 24.83 -7.97
CA GLU A 778 -15.09 26.06 -7.44
C GLU A 778 -14.34 25.82 -6.11
N GLN A 779 -13.59 26.84 -5.67
CA GLN A 779 -13.04 26.94 -4.32
C GLN A 779 -13.42 28.29 -3.72
N VAL A 780 -14.05 28.27 -2.55
CA VAL A 780 -14.45 29.47 -1.80
C VAL A 780 -13.78 29.47 -0.42
N LYS A 781 -13.44 30.66 0.08
CA LYS A 781 -12.65 30.79 1.31
C LYS A 781 -13.45 30.48 2.55
N VAL A 782 -12.78 29.91 3.56
CA VAL A 782 -13.32 29.82 4.92
C VAL A 782 -13.30 31.21 5.56
N SER A 783 -14.48 31.84 5.63
CA SER A 783 -14.66 33.20 6.17
C SER A 783 -14.63 33.24 7.70
N ARG A 784 -14.92 32.11 8.37
CA ARG A 784 -14.81 31.97 9.84
C ARG A 784 -14.67 30.49 10.23
N PHE A 785 -13.75 30.16 11.14
CA PHE A 785 -13.72 28.86 11.82
C PHE A 785 -13.15 28.99 13.23
N SER A 786 -13.43 28.01 14.08
CA SER A 786 -12.91 27.91 15.45
C SER A 786 -12.11 26.62 15.60
N LYS A 787 -10.87 26.72 16.10
CA LYS A 787 -10.09 25.55 16.57
C LYS A 787 -10.13 25.55 18.10
N HIS A 788 -11.01 24.74 18.68
CA HIS A 788 -11.35 24.87 20.09
C HIS A 788 -10.31 24.19 20.99
N ALA A 789 -9.81 24.92 21.99
CA ALA A 789 -9.00 24.35 23.06
C ALA A 789 -9.90 23.68 24.12
N PRO A 790 -9.50 22.53 24.72
CA PRO A 790 -8.24 21.83 24.52
C PRO A 790 -8.28 20.74 23.42
N THR A 791 -9.42 20.51 22.78
CA THR A 791 -9.61 19.33 21.90
C THR A 791 -8.94 19.45 20.52
N GLY A 792 -8.61 20.66 20.07
CA GLY A 792 -8.00 20.92 18.77
C GLY A 792 -8.91 20.65 17.56
N LYS A 793 -10.20 20.37 17.80
CA LYS A 793 -11.20 20.10 16.75
C LYS A 793 -11.85 21.38 16.21
N LEU A 794 -12.55 21.24 15.08
CA LEU A 794 -13.37 22.28 14.44
C LEU A 794 -14.77 22.47 15.05
N TYR A 795 -15.06 21.84 16.19
CA TYR A 795 -16.33 21.98 16.91
C TYR A 795 -16.12 21.89 18.43
N TRP A 796 -17.10 22.39 19.18
CA TRP A 796 -17.11 22.44 20.64
C TRP A 796 -18.47 22.09 21.22
N THR A 797 -19.52 22.75 20.74
CA THR A 797 -20.91 22.35 21.02
C THR A 797 -21.63 21.90 19.76
N SER A 798 -22.84 21.37 19.93
CA SER A 798 -23.84 21.22 18.87
C SER A 798 -24.80 22.41 18.79
N LEU A 799 -24.36 23.61 19.22
CA LEU A 799 -25.14 24.84 19.08
C LEU A 799 -24.91 25.43 17.70
N SER A 800 -26.00 25.80 17.01
CA SER A 800 -25.86 26.49 15.74
C SER A 800 -25.23 27.86 15.93
N GLY A 801 -24.18 28.14 15.15
CA GLY A 801 -23.31 29.29 15.32
C GLY A 801 -21.85 28.95 15.66
N ASP A 802 -21.51 27.70 16.00
CA ASP A 802 -20.10 27.25 16.18
C ASP A 802 -19.44 26.79 14.86
N GLU A 803 -20.20 26.50 13.81
CA GLU A 803 -19.73 25.82 12.59
C GLU A 803 -18.75 26.68 11.75
N PRO A 804 -17.76 26.08 11.06
CA PRO A 804 -17.00 26.77 10.03
C PRO A 804 -17.93 27.32 8.94
N ARG A 805 -17.67 28.55 8.51
CA ARG A 805 -18.41 29.25 7.45
C ARG A 805 -17.49 29.61 6.29
N HIS A 806 -18.08 29.72 5.11
CA HIS A 806 -17.40 30.12 3.89
C HIS A 806 -18.11 31.26 3.16
N ASP A 807 -17.45 31.82 2.15
CA ASP A 807 -18.10 32.73 1.20
C ASP A 807 -19.14 31.98 0.34
N GLY A 808 -20.16 32.67 -0.16
CA GLY A 808 -21.27 32.03 -0.89
C GLY A 808 -20.83 31.35 -2.19
N LEU A 809 -21.35 30.15 -2.44
CA LEU A 809 -21.08 29.37 -3.64
C LEU A 809 -21.71 30.01 -4.90
N SER A 810 -21.02 29.84 -6.04
CA SER A 810 -21.42 30.28 -7.38
C SER A 810 -21.52 29.13 -8.40
N LEU A 811 -21.53 27.86 -7.94
CA LEU A 811 -21.77 26.68 -8.77
C LEU A 811 -22.93 26.89 -9.76
N ASP A 812 -22.71 26.61 -11.04
CA ASP A 812 -23.73 26.83 -12.08
C ASP A 812 -24.88 25.82 -12.02
N SER A 813 -25.94 26.06 -12.79
CA SER A 813 -27.12 25.21 -12.84
C SER A 813 -27.32 24.59 -14.22
N GLN A 814 -27.98 23.44 -14.25
CA GLN A 814 -28.51 22.83 -15.48
C GLN A 814 -30.00 22.52 -15.32
N SER A 815 -30.69 22.20 -16.42
CA SER A 815 -32.14 21.98 -16.42
C SER A 815 -32.58 20.82 -15.52
N GLU A 816 -31.77 19.75 -15.47
CA GLU A 816 -31.96 18.59 -14.58
C GLU A 816 -30.66 18.34 -13.81
N PRO A 817 -30.44 19.02 -12.67
CA PRO A 817 -29.17 19.02 -11.96
C PRO A 817 -28.96 17.77 -11.10
N SER A 818 -27.83 17.09 -11.28
CA SER A 818 -27.38 16.05 -10.34
C SER A 818 -27.03 16.64 -8.98
N SER A 819 -27.02 15.80 -7.93
CA SER A 819 -26.39 16.15 -6.66
C SER A 819 -24.96 16.69 -6.87
N ALA A 820 -24.60 17.68 -6.07
CA ALA A 820 -23.24 18.22 -5.96
C ALA A 820 -22.69 17.98 -4.55
N ILE A 821 -21.42 18.34 -4.31
CA ILE A 821 -20.84 18.40 -2.96
C ILE A 821 -20.21 19.76 -2.68
N LYS A 822 -20.16 20.12 -1.39
CA LYS A 822 -19.12 21.01 -0.83
C LYS A 822 -18.37 20.30 0.30
N THR A 823 -17.06 20.48 0.37
CA THR A 823 -16.22 19.93 1.45
C THR A 823 -15.11 20.89 1.87
N LEU A 824 -14.95 21.03 3.18
CA LEU A 824 -13.73 21.53 3.81
C LEU A 824 -12.76 20.38 3.99
N TYR A 825 -11.47 20.62 3.79
CA TYR A 825 -10.43 19.60 3.95
C TYR A 825 -9.36 20.04 4.96
N THR A 826 -8.90 19.08 5.77
CA THR A 826 -8.07 19.31 6.96
C THR A 826 -7.09 18.15 7.14
N LEU A 827 -5.87 18.41 7.61
CA LEU A 827 -4.94 17.34 7.97
C LEU A 827 -5.21 16.89 9.41
N ILE A 828 -5.10 15.58 9.68
CA ILE A 828 -5.20 15.01 11.03
C ILE A 828 -4.06 14.01 11.27
N GLU A 829 -3.66 13.84 12.54
CA GLU A 829 -2.90 12.66 12.98
C GLU A 829 -3.89 11.66 13.59
N LYS A 830 -3.90 10.45 13.06
CA LYS A 830 -4.55 9.28 13.66
C LYS A 830 -3.48 8.21 13.80
N ASP A 831 -3.34 7.66 15.00
CA ASP A 831 -2.42 6.55 15.29
C ASP A 831 -1.04 6.82 14.65
N GLY A 832 -0.37 7.91 15.07
CA GLY A 832 0.95 8.32 14.59
C GLY A 832 1.11 8.72 13.11
N LEU A 833 0.08 8.58 12.28
CA LEU A 833 0.11 8.75 10.82
C LEU A 833 -0.80 9.89 10.36
N LEU A 834 -0.46 10.49 9.23
CA LEU A 834 -1.18 11.61 8.64
C LEU A 834 -2.28 11.11 7.69
N TYR A 835 -3.47 11.71 7.80
CA TYR A 835 -4.63 11.48 6.93
C TYR A 835 -5.23 12.82 6.50
N LEU A 836 -5.84 12.87 5.32
CA LEU A 836 -6.68 14.00 4.91
C LEU A 836 -8.13 13.72 5.34
N GLN A 837 -8.71 14.67 6.07
CA GLN A 837 -10.06 14.63 6.61
C GLN A 837 -10.96 15.64 5.88
N PHE A 838 -12.04 15.14 5.31
CA PHE A 838 -13.07 15.88 4.59
C PHE A 838 -14.29 16.05 5.49
N ASN A 839 -14.76 17.28 5.73
CA ASN A 839 -16.04 17.56 6.39
C ASN A 839 -16.93 18.33 5.39
N GLY A 840 -18.17 17.90 5.18
CA GLY A 840 -18.99 18.47 4.12
C GLY A 840 -20.41 17.97 4.01
N THR A 841 -21.06 18.34 2.91
CA THR A 841 -22.46 18.02 2.61
C THR A 841 -22.66 17.81 1.11
N GLU A 842 -23.62 16.95 0.78
CA GLU A 842 -24.33 17.01 -0.50
C GLU A 842 -25.04 18.37 -0.62
N LEU A 843 -25.16 18.86 -1.84
CA LEU A 843 -25.97 20.00 -2.25
C LEU A 843 -26.99 19.54 -3.30
N LYS A 844 -28.18 20.16 -3.31
CA LYS A 844 -29.27 19.85 -4.26
C LYS A 844 -29.85 21.14 -4.82
N HIS A 845 -29.86 21.25 -6.14
CA HIS A 845 -30.36 22.43 -6.81
C HIS A 845 -31.88 22.33 -7.03
N ASN A 846 -32.65 23.33 -6.56
CA ASN A 846 -34.12 23.34 -6.64
C ASN A 846 -34.68 23.97 -7.95
N GLY A 847 -33.81 24.43 -8.85
CA GLY A 847 -34.16 25.23 -10.04
C GLY A 847 -33.82 26.72 -9.92
N THR A 848 -33.50 27.20 -8.71
CA THR A 848 -33.08 28.58 -8.40
C THR A 848 -31.70 28.63 -7.74
N ASP A 849 -31.43 27.76 -6.77
CA ASP A 849 -30.18 27.70 -6.01
C ASP A 849 -29.88 26.29 -5.46
N TRP A 850 -28.68 26.11 -4.87
CA TRP A 850 -28.12 24.85 -4.38
C TRP A 850 -28.49 24.43 -2.95
N GLY A 851 -29.36 25.18 -2.26
CA GLY A 851 -29.76 24.91 -0.88
C GLY A 851 -28.70 25.26 0.17
N ASP A 852 -27.69 26.06 -0.22
CA ASP A 852 -26.49 26.33 0.57
C ASP A 852 -26.76 27.23 1.81
N ASP A 853 -26.42 26.72 2.99
CA ASP A 853 -26.46 27.45 4.27
C ASP A 853 -25.15 28.18 4.62
N GLN A 854 -24.14 28.11 3.74
CA GLN A 854 -22.81 28.68 3.93
C GLN A 854 -22.03 28.13 5.16
N THR A 855 -22.48 27.00 5.73
CA THR A 855 -21.83 26.30 6.86
C THR A 855 -21.24 24.95 6.45
N ILE A 856 -20.17 24.54 7.12
CA ILE A 856 -19.64 23.17 7.01
C ILE A 856 -20.07 22.38 8.24
N PRO A 857 -20.91 21.33 8.09
CA PRO A 857 -21.29 20.48 9.21
C PRO A 857 -20.09 19.65 9.67
N ILE A 858 -19.78 19.68 10.97
CA ILE A 858 -18.72 18.88 11.56
C ILE A 858 -19.36 17.78 12.41
N ILE A 859 -19.27 16.54 11.94
CA ILE A 859 -19.91 15.36 12.55
C ILE A 859 -18.91 14.21 12.71
N ASN A 860 -19.35 13.06 13.23
CA ASN A 860 -18.58 11.82 13.18
C ASN A 860 -19.29 10.85 12.23
N GLY A 861 -18.55 10.22 11.32
CA GLY A 861 -19.11 9.37 10.27
C GLY A 861 -19.96 10.18 9.29
N GLU A 862 -21.14 9.67 8.97
CA GLU A 862 -22.09 10.33 8.07
C GLU A 862 -23.46 10.48 8.75
N ASN A 863 -24.26 11.44 8.28
CA ASN A 863 -25.65 11.65 8.71
C ASN A 863 -26.44 12.34 7.59
N VAL A 864 -27.65 12.82 7.87
CA VAL A 864 -28.42 13.72 6.99
C VAL A 864 -28.78 15.03 7.69
N LYS A 865 -29.02 16.10 6.92
CA LYS A 865 -29.67 17.33 7.37
C LYS A 865 -30.74 17.78 6.36
N THR A 866 -31.56 18.74 6.76
CA THR A 866 -32.39 19.53 5.83
C THR A 866 -31.56 20.69 5.29
N ASP A 867 -31.59 20.94 3.97
CA ASP A 867 -30.95 22.10 3.33
C ASP A 867 -31.87 23.34 3.34
N MET A 868 -31.39 24.49 2.83
CA MET A 868 -32.18 25.73 2.76
C MET A 868 -33.41 25.62 1.84
N ASN A 869 -33.47 24.61 0.99
CA ASN A 869 -34.56 24.32 0.06
C ASN A 869 -35.55 23.26 0.58
N GLY A 870 -35.36 22.78 1.82
CA GLY A 870 -36.20 21.77 2.45
C GLY A 870 -35.86 20.32 2.04
N ASN A 871 -34.84 20.09 1.20
CA ASN A 871 -34.44 18.74 0.84
C ASN A 871 -33.69 18.06 1.99
N THR A 872 -33.86 16.76 2.15
CA THR A 872 -32.90 15.95 2.91
C THR A 872 -31.62 15.76 2.09
N VAL A 873 -30.46 16.15 2.63
CA VAL A 873 -29.13 16.02 2.03
C VAL A 873 -28.17 15.28 2.97
N LYS A 874 -27.25 14.51 2.40
CA LYS A 874 -26.21 13.80 3.15
C LYS A 874 -25.16 14.77 3.72
N VAL A 875 -24.75 14.57 4.96
CA VAL A 875 -23.59 15.24 5.59
C VAL A 875 -22.54 14.21 6.00
N PHE A 876 -21.27 14.59 5.99
CA PHE A 876 -20.17 13.62 6.15
C PHE A 876 -18.92 14.19 6.84
N CYS A 877 -18.22 13.31 7.57
CA CYS A 877 -16.83 13.41 7.96
C CYS A 877 -16.11 12.15 7.47
N HIS A 878 -15.21 12.28 6.49
CA HIS A 878 -14.47 11.17 5.88
C HIS A 878 -12.96 11.34 6.08
N HIS A 879 -12.23 10.22 6.13
CA HIS A 879 -10.77 10.18 6.08
C HIS A 879 -10.31 9.47 4.81
N THR A 880 -9.12 9.75 4.30
CA THR A 880 -8.49 8.90 3.26
C THR A 880 -8.31 7.48 3.80
N GLN A 881 -8.61 6.45 3.00
CA GLN A 881 -8.44 5.04 3.42
C GLN A 881 -6.97 4.76 3.79
N ILE A 882 -6.06 5.21 2.91
CA ILE A 882 -4.61 5.02 3.03
C ILE A 882 -3.98 6.28 3.69
N PRO A 883 -3.00 6.12 4.61
CA PRO A 883 -2.22 7.24 5.15
C PRO A 883 -1.38 7.94 4.09
N ILE A 884 -1.15 9.24 4.28
CA ILE A 884 -0.45 10.12 3.33
C ILE A 884 0.93 10.60 3.82
N GLY A 885 1.34 10.21 5.02
CA GLY A 885 2.67 10.52 5.58
C GLY A 885 2.81 10.08 7.03
N ILE A 886 4.03 10.17 7.57
CA ILE A 886 4.32 9.96 8.99
C ILE A 886 4.21 11.31 9.71
N ALA A 887 3.46 11.36 10.82
CA ALA A 887 3.38 12.58 11.62
C ALA A 887 4.64 12.71 12.48
N TYR A 888 5.29 13.87 12.47
CA TYR A 888 6.37 14.20 13.39
C TYR A 888 5.92 15.28 14.37
N ASN A 889 6.51 15.29 15.56
CA ASN A 889 6.32 16.39 16.51
C ASN A 889 7.41 17.44 16.27
N ASN A 890 7.03 18.71 16.40
CA ASN A 890 7.96 19.82 16.61
C ASN A 890 8.32 19.90 18.11
#